data_AF-A0A6P6S4B8-F1
#
_entry.id   AF-A0A6P6S4B8-F1
#
_cell.length_a   1.000
_cell.length_b   1.000
_cell.length_c   1.000
_cell.angle_alpha   90.00
_cell.angle_beta   90.00
_cell.angle_gamma   90.00
#
_symmetry.space_group_name_H-M   'P 1'
#
loop_
_entity.id
_entity.type
_entity.pdbx_description
1 polymer ?
#
loop_
_entity_poly.entity_id
_entity_poly.type
_entity_poly.pdbx_seq_one_letter_code
_entity_poly.pdbx_strand_id
1 'polypeptide(L)'
;MGTPARQQQSQLSTSVKDKAAKAAAANSTARWRRQFFRRWTGAIRSKWAWLAVAAVALYVGLFYRSRVPAYTFEIKKGPGLDPSFASPTRYFRLAVHNSAGQKEVPPDFVTGQILLNWSIIPPIPGRFGSPVESEVHDLGHGDYVVTYRVREGVPRGYALRFRASYADRSASFSVETAEISIPGPIHEPSCAAPVSSSDWAKAMGCPRDIPQVAEDFKNFPTIDLVKLRSAVPKLLSKSSATSLLHYVIKDNQLYRKAYGPFPAFSYFADLMFNQLAATVRLPDVEFVLNVGDWPLVEKKWGESRVPVFSWCGSTDSFDIVFPQWDVTRSTVLGNTESNPDLIASQGWGLLPWASRDSRAAFRGRDSSAVRVKLAQLSAQHPDLLDVVITSWENDENIEVEEQLGGGKKHFLKLGEFSKYKYILQLDGTVAAYRNPYLLASGSLLLKQESPYYEWYQKELKPWQHYVPFDGTGEDLLVKLQWAREHDSEAQGIAANAREYARSHMLPERVLCYYFRALEAYAARQNGVPKVAEDMMWVPLAHQPKYNTCNSPDPQSQLEDYPILPLQPDSVETVLHNARKDAVVIVHSSFCNKSVRVFPTLVLMARKYKAAGANLMFASAEVFSKRFPLKWLQTTNEPKLFFLKSGSGVPQQLEGHLSMSTATDFINSKIPVQHRIEALQESQQTVSDPIPAKNDGPVKQVVADNFEQLVLNSNKDVLLMVSAPWCGYCKAIKPAYFRFARSVAADPAAAAVLDVAKMNGPTNEIQHEGFDIKGYPTIWFIRKNEKKPMIFSGSKTDEGFAAFVKQYATTPAELSGLRILKNEKHESVKTSGRSVSDKLNIPVLQIDADSFHTEVLASNKDVLLMVYAPWCGHCKKLDPVYEEFGKLASESKSASQALVVAKMDGTENKLPDEKYKVTGFPTVWFFKNGSDTPIKFMGERTIQGLASFVQQQSTMKLEMDVPVASAPEATSQPVPA
;
A
#
# COMPACT_ATOMS: atom_id res chain seq x y z
N MET A 1 37.77 -31.81 -20.79
CA MET A 1 37.60 -33.06 -21.56
C MET A 1 36.10 -33.33 -21.72
N GLY A 2 35.65 -33.59 -22.95
CA GLY A 2 34.40 -34.33 -23.25
C GLY A 2 33.10 -33.54 -23.48
N THR A 3 32.90 -32.97 -24.67
CA THR A 3 31.56 -32.78 -25.28
C THR A 3 30.94 -34.12 -25.67
N PRO A 4 29.59 -34.26 -25.62
CA PRO A 4 28.78 -34.17 -26.85
C PRO A 4 27.40 -33.49 -26.61
N ALA A 5 26.81 -32.64 -27.46
CA ALA A 5 26.61 -32.69 -28.92
C ALA A 5 25.77 -33.88 -29.41
N ARG A 6 24.53 -34.06 -28.90
CA ARG A 6 23.51 -34.88 -29.59
C ARG A 6 22.06 -34.63 -29.13
N GLN A 7 21.55 -33.40 -29.26
CA GLN A 7 20.09 -33.17 -29.21
C GLN A 7 19.59 -31.93 -29.98
N GLN A 8 20.41 -31.37 -30.87
CA GLN A 8 20.04 -30.21 -31.72
C GLN A 8 19.85 -30.56 -33.21
N GLN A 9 19.83 -31.85 -33.57
CA GLN A 9 19.73 -32.29 -34.98
C GLN A 9 18.35 -32.84 -35.42
N SER A 10 17.36 -32.96 -34.53
CA SER A 10 16.01 -33.44 -34.91
C SER A 10 14.97 -32.35 -35.15
N GLN A 11 15.22 -31.09 -34.74
CA GLN A 11 14.30 -29.96 -34.98
C GLN A 11 14.64 -29.12 -36.23
N LEU A 12 15.77 -29.39 -36.90
CA LEU A 12 16.13 -28.75 -38.17
C LEU A 12 15.58 -29.48 -39.41
N SER A 13 15.08 -30.72 -39.28
CA SER A 13 14.57 -31.50 -40.43
C SER A 13 13.08 -31.27 -40.75
N THR A 14 12.28 -30.82 -39.77
CA THR A 14 10.87 -30.44 -39.98
C THR A 14 10.73 -29.03 -40.55
N SER A 15 11.63 -28.10 -40.20
CA SER A 15 11.63 -26.73 -40.74
C SER A 15 11.99 -26.64 -42.23
N VAL A 16 12.65 -27.64 -42.81
CA VAL A 16 13.02 -27.64 -44.25
C VAL A 16 11.88 -28.20 -45.11
N LYS A 17 11.09 -29.17 -44.60
CA LYS A 17 9.94 -29.73 -45.33
C LYS A 17 8.76 -28.73 -45.40
N ASP A 18 8.52 -27.95 -44.35
CA ASP A 18 7.46 -26.92 -44.36
C ASP A 18 7.82 -25.70 -45.23
N LYS A 19 9.10 -25.37 -45.37
CA LYS A 19 9.58 -24.35 -46.31
C LYS A 19 9.48 -24.83 -47.77
N ALA A 20 9.70 -26.11 -48.05
CA ALA A 20 9.54 -26.70 -49.38
C ALA A 20 8.07 -26.77 -49.84
N ALA A 21 7.14 -27.11 -48.93
CA ALA A 21 5.70 -27.11 -49.23
C ALA A 21 5.12 -25.71 -49.50
N LYS A 22 5.58 -24.69 -48.75
CA LYS A 22 5.21 -23.28 -49.00
C LYS A 22 5.82 -22.73 -50.31
N ALA A 23 7.02 -23.18 -50.70
CA ALA A 23 7.63 -22.81 -51.98
C ALA A 23 6.91 -23.46 -53.20
N ALA A 24 6.37 -24.67 -53.04
CA ALA A 24 5.58 -25.34 -54.08
C ALA A 24 4.21 -24.66 -54.32
N ALA A 25 3.54 -24.20 -53.26
CA ALA A 25 2.27 -23.46 -53.35
C ALA A 25 2.43 -22.04 -53.93
N ALA A 26 3.58 -21.38 -53.68
CA ALA A 26 3.91 -20.09 -54.29
C ALA A 26 4.23 -20.20 -55.80
N ASN A 27 4.76 -21.35 -56.25
CA ASN A 27 5.06 -21.59 -57.65
C ASN A 27 3.83 -21.92 -58.52
N SER A 28 2.77 -22.52 -57.96
CA SER A 28 1.52 -22.78 -58.70
C SER A 28 0.72 -21.50 -58.94
N THR A 29 0.66 -20.60 -57.95
CA THR A 29 0.06 -19.26 -58.08
C THR A 29 0.87 -18.34 -59.00
N ALA A 30 2.21 -18.46 -59.02
CA ALA A 30 3.05 -17.75 -59.98
C ALA A 30 2.87 -18.24 -61.43
N ARG A 31 2.61 -19.54 -61.65
CA ARG A 31 2.34 -20.11 -62.98
C ARG A 31 0.99 -19.65 -63.54
N TRP A 32 -0.04 -19.56 -62.68
CA TRP A 32 -1.35 -19.04 -63.05
C TRP A 32 -1.31 -17.53 -63.36
N ARG A 33 -0.58 -16.74 -62.56
CA ARG A 33 -0.34 -15.31 -62.81
C ARG A 33 0.42 -15.05 -64.12
N ARG A 34 1.42 -15.88 -64.46
CA ARG A 34 2.14 -15.76 -65.75
C ARG A 34 1.29 -16.12 -66.96
N GLN A 35 0.34 -17.05 -66.83
CA GLN A 35 -0.58 -17.43 -67.91
C GLN A 35 -1.72 -16.40 -68.09
N PHE A 36 -2.19 -15.79 -66.99
CA PHE A 36 -3.16 -14.68 -67.02
C PHE A 36 -2.54 -13.39 -67.59
N PHE A 37 -1.30 -13.05 -67.21
CA PHE A 37 -0.58 -11.91 -67.79
C PHE A 37 -0.28 -12.11 -69.28
N ARG A 38 0.02 -13.34 -69.74
CA ARG A 38 0.23 -13.62 -71.18
C ARG A 38 -1.03 -13.44 -72.03
N ARG A 39 -2.22 -13.59 -71.45
CA ARG A 39 -3.51 -13.31 -72.12
C ARG A 39 -3.87 -11.81 -72.11
N TRP A 40 -3.38 -11.04 -71.14
CA TRP A 40 -3.57 -9.58 -71.07
C TRP A 40 -2.54 -8.78 -71.89
N THR A 41 -1.35 -9.33 -72.15
CA THR A 41 -0.33 -8.68 -73.01
C THR A 41 -0.66 -8.70 -74.50
N GLY A 42 -1.74 -9.38 -74.91
CA GLY A 42 -2.21 -9.42 -76.30
C GLY A 42 -3.16 -8.28 -76.69
N ALA A 43 -3.64 -7.47 -75.74
CA ALA A 43 -4.70 -6.48 -75.99
C ALA A 43 -4.38 -5.06 -75.50
N ILE A 44 -3.10 -4.71 -75.31
CA ILE A 44 -2.70 -3.32 -75.03
C ILE A 44 -1.39 -2.98 -75.76
N ARG A 45 -1.47 -2.85 -77.09
CA ARG A 45 -0.40 -2.28 -77.95
C ARG A 45 -0.60 -0.79 -78.24
N SER A 46 -1.39 -0.10 -77.44
CA SER A 46 -1.56 1.34 -77.53
C SER A 46 -0.73 2.02 -76.44
N LYS A 47 0.23 2.89 -76.84
CA LYS A 47 0.97 3.77 -75.91
C LYS A 47 0.00 4.59 -75.02
N TRP A 48 -1.21 4.87 -75.50
CA TRP A 48 -2.24 5.60 -74.76
C TRP A 48 -2.84 4.83 -73.59
N ALA A 49 -2.93 3.50 -73.67
CA ALA A 49 -3.48 2.69 -72.60
C ALA A 49 -2.46 2.43 -71.48
N TRP A 50 -1.16 2.36 -71.80
CA TRP A 50 -0.09 2.39 -70.79
C TRP A 50 0.02 3.77 -70.13
N LEU A 51 -0.14 4.85 -70.90
CA LEU A 51 -0.27 6.19 -70.34
C LEU A 51 -1.52 6.32 -69.47
N ALA A 52 -2.65 5.74 -69.83
CA ALA A 52 -3.87 5.77 -69.03
C ALA A 52 -3.75 4.93 -67.74
N VAL A 53 -3.14 3.74 -67.79
CA VAL A 53 -2.87 2.94 -66.57
C VAL A 53 -1.82 3.62 -65.70
N ALA A 54 -0.77 4.18 -66.29
CA ALA A 54 0.23 4.94 -65.55
C ALA A 54 -0.37 6.24 -64.97
N ALA A 55 -1.25 6.92 -65.70
CA ALA A 55 -1.95 8.11 -65.26
C ALA A 55 -3.02 7.79 -64.22
N VAL A 56 -3.72 6.66 -64.30
CA VAL A 56 -4.63 6.18 -63.24
C VAL A 56 -3.84 5.70 -62.04
N ALA A 57 -2.68 5.07 -62.20
CA ALA A 57 -1.80 4.70 -61.08
C ALA A 57 -1.12 5.93 -60.45
N LEU A 58 -0.77 6.96 -61.22
CA LEU A 58 -0.31 8.27 -60.74
C LEU A 58 -1.45 9.05 -60.12
N TYR A 59 -2.65 9.02 -60.69
CA TYR A 59 -3.84 9.67 -60.16
C TYR A 59 -4.29 8.98 -58.88
N VAL A 60 -4.33 7.65 -58.82
CA VAL A 60 -4.61 6.89 -57.60
C VAL A 60 -3.44 7.03 -56.60
N GLY A 61 -2.20 7.11 -57.05
CA GLY A 61 -1.02 7.34 -56.20
C GLY A 61 -0.92 8.76 -55.63
N LEU A 62 -1.39 9.77 -56.37
CA LEU A 62 -1.37 11.19 -56.00
C LEU A 62 -2.69 11.65 -55.33
N PHE A 63 -3.84 11.09 -55.70
CA PHE A 63 -5.18 11.43 -55.17
C PHE A 63 -5.77 10.38 -54.21
N TYR A 64 -5.35 9.11 -54.26
CA TYR A 64 -5.84 8.03 -53.39
C TYR A 64 -4.84 7.56 -52.32
N ARG A 65 -3.63 8.15 -52.27
CA ARG A 65 -2.96 8.31 -50.97
C ARG A 65 -3.80 9.28 -50.17
N SER A 66 -4.85 8.77 -49.53
CA SER A 66 -5.42 9.39 -48.33
C SER A 66 -4.22 9.84 -47.49
N ARG A 67 -3.99 11.17 -47.44
CA ARG A 67 -2.89 11.75 -46.68
C ARG A 67 -3.08 11.23 -45.27
N VAL A 68 -2.21 10.32 -44.85
CA VAL A 68 -2.17 9.81 -43.47
C VAL A 68 -2.16 11.06 -42.60
N PRO A 69 -3.19 11.30 -41.78
CA PRO A 69 -3.26 12.51 -40.97
C PRO A 69 -2.00 12.62 -40.12
N ALA A 70 -1.32 13.75 -40.25
CA ALA A 70 -0.08 14.03 -39.55
C ALA A 70 -0.37 14.82 -38.28
N TYR A 71 0.21 14.36 -37.18
CA TYR A 71 0.14 14.97 -35.87
C TYR A 71 1.55 15.25 -35.36
N THR A 72 1.67 16.14 -34.40
CA THR A 72 2.94 16.47 -33.76
C THR A 72 2.80 16.39 -32.24
N PHE A 73 3.90 16.05 -31.58
CA PHE A 73 4.03 16.23 -30.16
C PHE A 73 4.58 17.63 -29.87
N GLU A 74 3.86 18.43 -29.09
CA GLU A 74 4.36 19.67 -28.51
C GLU A 74 4.88 19.39 -27.10
N ILE A 75 6.17 19.63 -26.85
CA ILE A 75 6.74 19.61 -25.50
C ILE A 75 6.47 20.98 -24.86
N LYS A 76 5.50 21.02 -23.95
CA LYS A 76 5.14 22.22 -23.20
C LYS A 76 6.06 22.40 -22.00
N LYS A 77 6.34 23.66 -21.67
CA LYS A 77 7.19 24.02 -20.52
C LYS A 77 6.62 23.44 -19.22
N GLY A 78 7.49 22.88 -18.39
CA GLY A 78 7.19 22.40 -17.04
C GLY A 78 8.46 22.44 -16.19
N PRO A 79 8.34 22.40 -14.85
CA PRO A 79 9.48 22.59 -13.95
C PRO A 79 10.54 21.51 -14.10
N GLY A 80 10.18 20.30 -14.55
CA GLY A 80 11.13 19.24 -14.84
C GLY A 80 12.16 19.61 -15.91
N LEU A 81 11.84 20.50 -16.86
CA LEU A 81 12.78 20.94 -17.89
C LEU A 81 13.85 21.90 -17.37
N ASP A 82 13.70 22.42 -16.15
CA ASP A 82 14.71 23.25 -15.48
C ASP A 82 15.68 22.35 -14.69
N PRO A 83 16.99 22.36 -15.02
CA PRO A 83 17.98 21.57 -14.28
C PRO A 83 18.00 21.88 -12.77
N SER A 84 17.74 23.14 -12.39
CA SER A 84 17.73 23.61 -11.01
C SER A 84 16.52 23.16 -10.19
N PHE A 85 15.48 22.63 -10.83
CA PHE A 85 14.28 22.14 -10.17
C PHE A 85 14.56 20.87 -9.35
N ALA A 86 14.81 21.01 -8.06
CA ALA A 86 15.29 19.94 -7.19
C ALA A 86 14.17 19.08 -6.56
N SER A 87 13.16 18.71 -7.35
CA SER A 87 12.13 17.75 -6.93
C SER A 87 12.55 16.31 -7.27
N PRO A 88 12.27 15.32 -6.39
CA PRO A 88 12.51 13.90 -6.69
C PRO A 88 11.80 13.42 -7.95
N THR A 89 10.53 13.80 -8.07
CA THR A 89 9.71 13.56 -9.26
C THR A 89 9.66 14.84 -10.07
N ARG A 90 10.30 14.81 -11.25
CA ARG A 90 10.31 15.90 -12.22
C ARG A 90 9.21 15.67 -13.24
N TYR A 91 8.63 16.73 -13.78
CA TYR A 91 7.59 16.58 -14.78
C TYR A 91 7.48 17.77 -15.74
N PHE A 92 6.92 17.50 -16.92
CA PHE A 92 6.53 18.52 -17.90
C PHE A 92 5.33 18.01 -18.71
N ARG A 93 4.78 18.86 -19.58
CA ARG A 93 3.59 18.52 -20.36
C ARG A 93 3.93 18.17 -21.80
N LEU A 94 3.17 17.24 -22.36
CA LEU A 94 3.19 16.86 -23.76
C LEU A 94 1.77 17.10 -24.31
N ALA A 95 1.65 17.72 -25.47
CA ALA A 95 0.36 17.86 -26.15
C ALA A 95 0.41 17.29 -27.55
N VAL A 96 -0.72 16.79 -28.03
CA VAL A 96 -0.87 16.28 -29.40
C VAL A 96 -1.65 17.30 -30.22
N HIS A 97 -1.06 17.68 -31.36
CA HIS A 97 -1.62 18.67 -32.27
C HIS A 97 -1.80 18.07 -33.66
N ASN A 98 -2.86 18.44 -34.36
CA ASN A 98 -3.04 18.12 -35.77
C ASN A 98 -2.09 18.96 -36.66
N SER A 99 -2.15 18.71 -37.97
CA SER A 99 -1.35 19.43 -38.96
C SER A 99 -1.65 20.93 -39.07
N ALA A 100 -2.80 21.40 -38.55
CA ALA A 100 -3.14 22.82 -38.45
C ALA A 100 -2.63 23.47 -37.14
N GLY A 101 -1.90 22.72 -36.30
CA GLY A 101 -1.42 23.17 -35.01
C GLY A 101 -2.50 23.25 -33.93
N GLN A 102 -3.71 22.76 -34.21
CA GLN A 102 -4.80 22.73 -33.23
C GLN A 102 -4.66 21.49 -32.35
N LYS A 103 -4.97 21.65 -31.06
CA LYS A 103 -4.93 20.55 -30.10
C LYS A 103 -6.04 19.56 -30.42
N GLU A 104 -5.66 18.40 -30.93
CA GLU A 104 -6.57 17.36 -31.41
C GLU A 104 -5.87 16.01 -31.28
N VAL A 105 -6.60 15.03 -30.76
CA VAL A 105 -6.13 13.66 -30.61
C VAL A 105 -6.73 12.82 -31.73
N PRO A 106 -5.93 12.03 -32.48
CA PRO A 106 -6.44 11.17 -33.52
C PRO A 106 -7.47 10.15 -33.00
N PRO A 107 -8.50 9.81 -33.78
CA PRO A 107 -9.30 8.61 -33.53
C PRO A 107 -8.36 7.40 -33.50
N ASP A 108 -8.43 6.57 -32.47
CA ASP A 108 -7.53 5.42 -32.19
C ASP A 108 -6.18 5.74 -31.54
N PHE A 109 -5.92 6.98 -31.10
CA PHE A 109 -4.74 7.27 -30.30
C PHE A 109 -4.83 6.61 -28.91
N VAL A 110 -3.81 5.82 -28.55
CA VAL A 110 -3.72 5.14 -27.26
C VAL A 110 -2.51 5.66 -26.50
N THR A 111 -2.73 6.26 -25.34
CA THR A 111 -1.69 6.85 -24.48
C THR A 111 -0.53 5.88 -24.19
N GLY A 112 -0.83 4.60 -23.98
CA GLY A 112 0.18 3.56 -23.75
C GLY A 112 1.12 3.26 -24.93
N GLN A 113 0.84 3.80 -26.13
CA GLN A 113 1.68 3.68 -27.32
C GLN A 113 2.65 4.87 -27.48
N ILE A 114 2.63 5.84 -26.56
CA ILE A 114 3.65 6.88 -26.46
C ILE A 114 4.93 6.23 -25.93
N LEU A 115 5.96 6.16 -26.76
CA LEU A 115 7.27 5.68 -26.38
C LEU A 115 8.13 6.85 -25.91
N LEU A 116 8.66 6.73 -24.69
CA LEU A 116 9.62 7.68 -24.13
C LEU A 116 11.03 7.07 -24.23
N ASN A 117 11.95 7.79 -24.86
CA ASN A 117 13.36 7.40 -24.91
C ASN A 117 14.22 8.49 -24.25
N TRP A 118 15.06 8.06 -23.31
CA TRP A 118 15.91 8.92 -22.52
C TRP A 118 17.37 8.49 -22.67
N SER A 119 18.26 9.46 -22.88
CA SER A 119 19.70 9.20 -23.02
C SER A 119 20.53 10.37 -22.51
N ILE A 120 21.76 10.10 -22.07
CA ILE A 120 22.75 11.15 -21.78
C ILE A 120 23.58 11.41 -23.03
N ILE A 121 23.73 12.68 -23.41
CA ILE A 121 24.53 13.10 -24.56
C ILE A 121 25.64 14.07 -24.15
N PRO A 122 26.90 13.88 -24.62
CA PRO A 122 27.38 12.65 -25.26
C PRO A 122 27.29 11.43 -24.30
N PRO A 123 27.31 10.18 -24.79
CA PRO A 123 27.28 9.01 -23.91
C PRO A 123 28.45 8.99 -22.91
N ILE A 124 28.18 8.62 -21.65
CA ILE A 124 29.22 8.46 -20.63
C ILE A 124 29.71 7.00 -20.64
N PRO A 125 31.01 6.73 -20.82
CA PRO A 125 31.55 5.37 -20.80
C PRO A 125 31.19 4.62 -19.50
N GLY A 126 30.76 3.36 -19.64
CA GLY A 126 30.38 2.49 -18.51
C GLY A 126 28.98 2.70 -17.95
N ARG A 127 28.21 3.68 -18.46
CA ARG A 127 26.79 3.86 -18.11
C ARG A 127 25.89 3.31 -19.23
N PHE A 128 24.99 2.39 -18.87
CA PHE A 128 24.11 1.70 -19.81
C PHE A 128 22.65 1.75 -19.33
N GLY A 129 21.71 1.80 -20.28
CA GLY A 129 20.27 1.84 -20.00
C GLY A 129 19.72 3.27 -19.85
N SER A 130 18.44 3.36 -19.47
CA SER A 130 17.79 4.66 -19.29
C SER A 130 18.29 5.36 -18.02
N PRO A 131 18.77 6.62 -18.11
CA PRO A 131 19.26 7.39 -16.96
C PRO A 131 18.13 7.83 -16.01
N VAL A 132 16.88 7.63 -16.41
CA VAL A 132 15.68 7.99 -15.65
C VAL A 132 14.66 6.86 -15.66
N GLU A 133 13.75 6.88 -14.69
CA GLU A 133 12.46 6.20 -14.74
C GLU A 133 11.39 7.22 -15.12
N SER A 134 10.45 6.88 -16.00
CA SER A 134 9.46 7.84 -16.48
C SER A 134 8.12 7.20 -16.77
N GLU A 135 7.05 7.97 -16.57
CA GLU A 135 5.67 7.59 -16.88
C GLU A 135 4.96 8.71 -17.66
N VAL A 136 3.85 8.34 -18.31
CA VAL A 136 2.95 9.29 -18.97
C VAL A 136 1.57 9.17 -18.34
N HIS A 137 1.03 10.29 -17.87
CA HIS A 137 -0.33 10.38 -17.35
C HIS A 137 -1.20 11.21 -18.31
N ASP A 138 -2.38 10.69 -18.63
CA ASP A 138 -3.36 11.38 -19.47
C ASP A 138 -4.14 12.42 -18.65
N LEU A 139 -4.12 13.68 -19.08
CA LEU A 139 -4.89 14.76 -18.45
C LEU A 139 -6.18 15.09 -19.20
N GLY A 140 -6.42 14.43 -20.33
CA GLY A 140 -7.57 14.60 -21.20
C GLY A 140 -7.35 15.62 -22.31
N HIS A 141 -8.19 15.51 -23.34
CA HIS A 141 -8.22 16.41 -24.50
C HIS A 141 -6.87 16.56 -25.20
N GLY A 142 -5.99 15.55 -25.14
CA GLY A 142 -4.66 15.58 -25.76
C GLY A 142 -3.59 16.32 -24.97
N ASP A 143 -3.80 16.60 -23.68
CA ASP A 143 -2.69 16.97 -22.77
C ASP A 143 -2.27 15.74 -21.97
N TYR A 144 -0.96 15.58 -21.84
CA TYR A 144 -0.34 14.51 -21.07
C TYR A 144 0.73 15.11 -20.15
N VAL A 145 0.97 14.47 -19.02
CA VAL A 145 2.09 14.79 -18.13
C VAL A 145 3.12 13.68 -18.25
N VAL A 146 4.34 14.05 -18.60
CA VAL A 146 5.49 13.16 -18.53
C VAL A 146 6.14 13.38 -17.17
N THR A 147 6.12 12.37 -16.31
CA THR A 147 6.89 12.37 -15.07
C THR A 147 8.18 11.60 -15.27
N TYR A 148 9.25 12.00 -14.59
CA TYR A 148 10.47 11.23 -14.55
C TYR A 148 11.25 11.44 -13.25
N ARG A 149 11.97 10.40 -12.84
CA ARG A 149 12.87 10.37 -11.69
C ARG A 149 14.28 10.03 -12.18
N VAL A 150 15.26 10.84 -11.79
CA VAL A 150 16.65 10.66 -12.19
C VAL A 150 17.27 9.51 -11.37
N ARG A 151 17.82 8.51 -12.07
CA ARG A 151 18.54 7.38 -11.44
C ARG A 151 20.05 7.49 -11.53
N GLU A 152 20.52 8.22 -12.53
CA GLU A 152 21.95 8.47 -12.73
C GLU A 152 22.12 9.97 -13.00
N GLY A 153 22.81 10.66 -12.09
CA GLY A 153 23.03 12.10 -12.23
C GLY A 153 23.74 12.47 -13.53
N VAL A 154 23.28 13.56 -14.15
CA VAL A 154 23.83 14.12 -15.39
C VAL A 154 24.85 15.19 -15.02
N PRO A 155 26.15 15.03 -15.33
CA PRO A 155 27.18 15.99 -14.94
C PRO A 155 27.19 17.23 -15.84
N ARG A 156 27.95 18.26 -15.44
CA ARG A 156 28.18 19.46 -16.26
C ARG A 156 28.86 19.08 -17.58
N GLY A 157 28.48 19.75 -18.67
CA GLY A 157 28.98 19.46 -20.02
C GLY A 157 28.25 18.33 -20.75
N TYR A 158 27.28 17.69 -20.10
CA TYR A 158 26.39 16.69 -20.67
C TYR A 158 24.94 17.21 -20.67
N ALA A 159 24.05 16.57 -21.42
CA ALA A 159 22.62 16.85 -21.40
C ALA A 159 21.79 15.57 -21.32
N LEU A 160 20.63 15.65 -20.67
CA LEU A 160 19.60 14.62 -20.70
C LEU A 160 18.72 14.85 -21.93
N ARG A 161 18.85 13.99 -22.93
CA ARG A 161 18.00 13.99 -24.12
C ARG A 161 16.73 13.18 -23.85
N PHE A 162 15.59 13.81 -24.09
CA PHE A 162 14.27 13.20 -24.12
C PHE A 162 13.75 13.13 -25.55
N ARG A 163 13.20 11.99 -25.95
CA ARG A 163 12.52 11.81 -27.23
C ARG A 163 11.17 11.12 -27.02
N ALA A 164 10.10 11.73 -27.53
CA ALA A 164 8.76 11.15 -27.57
C ALA A 164 8.43 10.71 -28.99
N SER A 165 8.03 9.44 -29.17
CA SER A 165 7.52 8.92 -30.44
C SER A 165 6.26 8.09 -30.21
N TYR A 166 5.48 7.83 -31.26
CA TYR A 166 4.27 7.01 -31.20
C TYR A 166 4.47 5.71 -31.98
N ALA A 167 4.21 4.56 -31.37
CA ALA A 167 4.56 3.26 -31.94
C ALA A 167 3.36 2.35 -32.19
N ASP A 168 2.50 2.76 -33.13
CA ASP A 168 1.48 1.88 -33.70
C ASP A 168 1.69 1.77 -35.21
N ARG A 169 2.06 0.56 -35.67
CA ARG A 169 2.27 0.27 -37.10
C ARG A 169 0.97 0.05 -37.87
N SER A 170 -0.15 -0.11 -37.16
CA SER A 170 -1.50 -0.24 -37.71
C SER A 170 -2.30 1.06 -37.67
N ALA A 171 -1.77 2.11 -37.02
CA ALA A 171 -2.45 3.40 -36.94
C ALA A 171 -2.71 4.01 -38.32
N SER A 172 -3.90 4.59 -38.46
CA SER A 172 -4.32 5.32 -39.66
C SER A 172 -3.71 6.73 -39.78
N PHE A 173 -2.90 7.12 -38.79
CA PHE A 173 -2.27 8.42 -38.64
C PHE A 173 -0.76 8.29 -38.33
N SER A 174 -0.02 9.39 -38.39
CA SER A 174 1.39 9.47 -37.99
C SER A 174 1.59 10.59 -36.98
N VAL A 175 2.42 10.36 -35.97
CA VAL A 175 2.84 11.40 -35.01
C VAL A 175 4.33 11.65 -35.16
N GLU A 176 4.71 12.89 -35.45
CA GLU A 176 6.11 13.29 -35.54
C GLU A 176 6.80 13.17 -34.18
N THR A 177 8.06 12.74 -34.23
CA THR A 177 8.89 12.58 -33.03
C THR A 177 9.27 13.95 -32.49
N ALA A 178 9.02 14.20 -31.21
CA ALA A 178 9.53 15.38 -30.52
C ALA A 178 10.76 15.04 -29.70
N GLU A 179 11.71 15.98 -29.63
CA GLU A 179 12.94 15.82 -28.86
C GLU A 179 13.28 17.13 -28.14
N ILE A 180 13.81 17.01 -26.91
CA ILE A 180 14.42 18.13 -26.17
C ILE A 180 15.67 17.63 -25.45
N SER A 181 16.62 18.54 -25.21
CA SER A 181 17.80 18.27 -24.40
C SER A 181 17.81 19.21 -23.19
N ILE A 182 17.96 18.65 -22.00
CA ILE A 182 18.03 19.38 -20.73
C ILE A 182 19.50 19.41 -20.30
N PRO A 183 20.14 20.59 -20.21
CA PRO A 183 21.55 20.68 -19.89
C PRO A 183 21.83 20.26 -18.44
N GLY A 184 22.96 19.58 -18.23
CA GLY A 184 23.47 19.27 -16.90
C GLY A 184 24.02 20.52 -16.17
N PRO A 185 24.15 20.48 -14.84
CA PRO A 185 24.01 19.29 -14.02
C PRO A 185 22.55 19.00 -13.61
N ILE A 186 22.17 17.73 -13.61
CA ILE A 186 20.89 17.25 -13.09
C ILE A 186 21.18 16.16 -12.05
N HIS A 187 20.72 16.35 -10.83
CA HIS A 187 21.03 15.46 -9.72
C HIS A 187 19.95 14.40 -9.51
N GLU A 188 20.37 13.20 -9.11
CA GLU A 188 19.45 12.18 -8.59
C GLU A 188 19.02 12.54 -7.16
N PRO A 189 17.87 12.04 -6.67
CA PRO A 189 17.31 12.45 -5.37
C PRO A 189 18.19 12.15 -4.16
N SER A 190 19.09 11.17 -4.25
CA SER A 190 20.06 10.82 -3.20
C SER A 190 21.27 11.75 -3.13
N CYS A 191 21.42 12.68 -4.08
CA CYS A 191 22.50 13.65 -4.07
C CYS A 191 22.31 14.72 -2.99
N ALA A 192 23.29 14.87 -2.12
CA ALA A 192 23.39 15.94 -1.12
C ALA A 192 24.19 17.12 -1.67
N ALA A 193 23.52 18.08 -2.29
CA ALA A 193 24.14 19.30 -2.83
C ALA A 193 23.23 20.52 -2.57
N PRO A 194 23.02 20.90 -1.29
CA PRO A 194 22.07 21.94 -0.95
C PRO A 194 22.54 23.32 -1.44
N VAL A 195 21.63 24.02 -2.11
CA VAL A 195 21.84 25.41 -2.55
C VAL A 195 21.29 26.41 -1.53
N SER A 196 21.49 27.72 -1.77
CA SER A 196 20.94 28.75 -0.89
C SER A 196 19.41 28.68 -0.86
N SER A 197 18.81 29.04 0.27
CA SER A 197 17.36 28.99 0.48
C SER A 197 16.61 29.88 -0.53
N SER A 198 17.21 31.01 -0.92
CA SER A 198 16.68 31.91 -1.97
C SER A 198 16.70 31.28 -3.35
N ASP A 199 17.83 30.68 -3.75
CA ASP A 199 17.96 30.06 -5.08
C ASP A 199 17.03 28.85 -5.22
N TRP A 200 16.96 28.01 -4.18
CA TRP A 200 16.07 26.86 -4.14
C TRP A 200 14.60 27.29 -4.21
N ALA A 201 14.17 28.24 -3.39
CA ALA A 201 12.79 28.71 -3.39
C ALA A 201 12.39 29.33 -4.73
N LYS A 202 13.32 30.00 -5.42
CA LYS A 202 13.11 30.54 -6.77
C LYS A 202 12.97 29.42 -7.80
N ALA A 203 13.86 28.44 -7.80
CA ALA A 203 13.83 27.30 -8.72
C ALA A 203 12.57 26.43 -8.55
N MET A 204 12.11 26.25 -7.31
CA MET A 204 10.89 25.52 -6.97
C MET A 204 9.60 26.34 -7.19
N GLY A 205 9.73 27.65 -7.46
CA GLY A 205 8.58 28.54 -7.62
C GLY A 205 7.74 28.67 -6.35
N CYS A 206 8.39 28.64 -5.18
CA CYS A 206 7.69 28.65 -3.90
C CYS A 206 6.90 29.94 -3.68
N PRO A 207 5.61 29.86 -3.27
CA PRO A 207 4.89 31.04 -2.83
C PRO A 207 5.62 31.67 -1.63
N ARG A 208 5.57 33.00 -1.54
CA ARG A 208 6.11 33.73 -0.39
C ARG A 208 5.22 33.54 0.83
N ASP A 209 3.92 33.71 0.63
CA ASP A 209 2.90 33.61 1.66
C ASP A 209 2.06 32.36 1.42
N ILE A 210 1.94 31.51 2.44
CA ILE A 210 1.04 30.36 2.44
C ILE A 210 -0.03 30.63 3.51
N PRO A 211 -1.30 30.84 3.12
CA PRO A 211 -2.36 31.28 4.04
C PRO A 211 -2.50 30.42 5.30
N GLN A 212 -2.42 29.09 5.15
CA GLN A 212 -2.52 28.17 6.29
C GLN A 212 -1.34 28.33 7.25
N VAL A 213 -0.11 28.35 6.75
CA VAL A 213 1.10 28.55 7.58
C VAL A 213 1.01 29.89 8.31
N ALA A 214 0.64 30.97 7.61
CA ALA A 214 0.50 32.28 8.20
C ALA A 214 -0.54 32.30 9.34
N GLU A 215 -1.68 31.65 9.16
CA GLU A 215 -2.74 31.53 10.17
C GLU A 215 -2.27 30.76 11.41
N ASP A 216 -1.68 29.58 11.23
CA ASP A 216 -1.26 28.72 12.34
C ASP A 216 -0.21 29.44 13.22
N PHE A 217 0.72 30.17 12.60
CA PHE A 217 1.77 30.92 13.31
C PHE A 217 1.29 32.24 13.95
N LYS A 218 0.05 32.72 13.71
CA LYS A 218 -0.48 33.90 14.42
C LYS A 218 -0.49 33.70 15.94
N ASN A 219 -0.69 32.46 16.38
CA ASN A 219 -0.75 32.12 17.80
C ASN A 219 0.64 32.02 18.46
N PHE A 220 1.72 32.09 17.68
CA PHE A 220 3.10 31.89 18.12
C PHE A 220 4.02 32.99 17.56
N PRO A 221 3.86 34.26 17.97
CA PRO A 221 4.78 35.33 17.54
C PRO A 221 6.23 35.11 18.02
N THR A 222 6.40 34.34 19.10
CA THR A 222 7.70 33.89 19.61
C THR A 222 7.57 32.44 20.10
N ILE A 223 8.62 31.65 19.90
CA ILE A 223 8.68 30.23 20.24
C ILE A 223 9.82 30.00 21.22
N ASP A 224 9.51 29.82 22.50
CA ASP A 224 10.50 29.51 23.52
C ASP A 224 10.88 28.01 23.49
N LEU A 225 12.13 27.72 23.12
CA LEU A 225 12.62 26.33 23.04
C LEU A 225 12.74 25.64 24.41
N VAL A 226 12.98 26.38 25.49
CA VAL A 226 13.00 25.82 26.85
C VAL A 226 11.58 25.38 27.24
N LYS A 227 10.60 26.26 26.97
CA LYS A 227 9.19 25.94 27.19
C LYS A 227 8.76 24.72 26.37
N LEU A 228 9.12 24.67 25.09
CA LEU A 228 8.82 23.54 24.20
C LEU A 228 9.33 22.20 24.77
N ARG A 229 10.62 22.14 25.14
CA ARG A 229 11.24 20.93 25.73
C ARG A 229 10.53 20.51 27.02
N SER A 230 10.21 21.47 27.89
CA SER A 230 9.53 21.21 29.16
C SER A 230 8.09 20.70 29.00
N ALA A 231 7.45 20.99 27.86
CA ALA A 231 6.08 20.58 27.59
C ALA A 231 5.96 19.13 27.11
N VAL A 232 7.04 18.49 26.65
CA VAL A 232 7.02 17.13 26.09
C VAL A 232 6.34 16.10 27.00
N PRO A 233 6.64 16.01 28.32
CA PRO A 233 5.95 15.07 29.20
C PRO A 233 4.44 15.31 29.29
N LYS A 234 4.00 16.58 29.32
CA LYS A 234 2.58 16.96 29.36
C LYS A 234 1.86 16.66 28.03
N LEU A 235 2.55 16.78 26.90
CA LEU A 235 2.00 16.38 25.61
C LEU A 235 1.79 14.87 25.55
N LEU A 236 2.76 14.08 26.04
CA LEU A 236 2.68 12.62 26.10
C LEU A 236 1.59 12.13 27.06
N SER A 237 1.31 12.86 28.14
CA SER A 237 0.25 12.49 29.09
C SER A 237 -1.17 12.70 28.55
N LYS A 238 -1.34 13.26 27.34
CA LYS A 238 -2.67 13.46 26.75
C LYS A 238 -3.38 12.13 26.48
N SER A 239 -2.63 11.14 26.01
CA SER A 239 -3.09 9.78 25.78
C SER A 239 -1.89 8.85 25.84
N SER A 240 -2.10 7.65 26.36
CA SER A 240 -1.09 6.59 26.36
C SER A 240 -0.65 6.17 24.95
N ALA A 241 -1.44 6.50 23.91
CA ALA A 241 -1.10 6.32 22.50
C ALA A 241 -0.30 7.50 21.88
N THR A 242 -0.18 8.63 22.58
CA THR A 242 0.46 9.83 22.02
C THR A 242 1.93 9.59 21.75
N SER A 243 2.36 9.86 20.51
CA SER A 243 3.73 9.69 20.06
C SER A 243 4.23 10.96 19.40
N LEU A 244 5.47 11.34 19.73
CA LEU A 244 6.08 12.61 19.31
C LEU A 244 7.47 12.35 18.73
N LEU A 245 7.84 13.18 17.75
CA LEU A 245 9.18 13.26 17.23
C LEU A 245 9.73 14.65 17.54
N HIS A 246 10.78 14.70 18.36
CA HIS A 246 11.51 15.92 18.64
C HIS A 246 12.69 16.00 17.67
N TYR A 247 12.61 16.95 16.74
CA TYR A 247 13.62 17.17 15.72
C TYR A 247 14.49 18.37 16.06
N VAL A 248 15.77 18.24 15.72
CA VAL A 248 16.73 19.35 15.63
C VAL A 248 17.36 19.26 14.25
N ILE A 249 17.18 20.31 13.46
CA ILE A 249 17.97 20.54 12.25
C ILE A 249 19.06 21.53 12.65
N LYS A 250 20.31 21.12 12.50
CA LYS A 250 21.46 21.96 12.86
C LYS A 250 22.58 21.76 11.86
N ASP A 251 23.14 22.84 11.35
CA ASP A 251 24.18 22.82 10.30
C ASP A 251 23.73 21.99 9.08
N ASN A 252 22.43 22.09 8.76
CA ASN A 252 21.77 21.32 7.69
C ASN A 252 21.82 19.79 7.87
N GLN A 253 22.01 19.32 9.11
CA GLN A 253 21.94 17.90 9.49
C GLN A 253 20.71 17.66 10.37
N LEU A 254 20.13 16.46 10.25
CA LEU A 254 18.90 16.09 10.93
C LEU A 254 19.19 15.19 12.14
N TYR A 255 18.67 15.59 13.29
CA TYR A 255 18.70 14.80 14.52
C TYR A 255 17.29 14.65 15.05
N ARG A 256 16.99 13.49 15.63
CA ARG A 256 15.64 13.18 16.13
C ARG A 256 15.68 12.35 17.39
N LYS A 257 14.78 12.66 18.32
CA LYS A 257 14.39 11.77 19.41
C LYS A 257 12.91 11.44 19.30
N ALA A 258 12.59 10.16 19.43
CA ALA A 258 11.21 9.69 19.44
C ALA A 258 10.71 9.50 20.87
N TYR A 259 9.43 9.78 21.07
CA TYR A 259 8.70 9.57 22.32
C TYR A 259 7.39 8.84 22.05
N GLY A 260 6.92 8.11 23.06
CA GLY A 260 5.66 7.39 22.99
C GLY A 260 5.73 6.06 22.23
N PRO A 261 4.60 5.36 22.12
CA PRO A 261 4.56 3.97 21.67
C PRO A 261 4.55 3.74 20.16
N PHE A 262 4.09 4.70 19.35
CA PHE A 262 3.84 4.56 17.92
C PHE A 262 4.65 5.51 17.00
N PRO A 263 5.98 5.66 17.19
CA PRO A 263 6.76 6.61 16.40
C PRO A 263 7.10 6.15 14.98
N ALA A 264 6.70 4.96 14.49
CA ALA A 264 7.14 4.41 13.19
C ALA A 264 6.84 5.29 11.97
N PHE A 265 5.83 6.17 12.05
CA PHE A 265 5.58 7.14 10.98
C PHE A 265 6.68 8.19 10.82
N SER A 266 7.66 8.19 11.72
CA SER A 266 8.89 8.96 11.59
C SER A 266 9.65 8.67 10.29
N TYR A 267 9.48 7.48 9.71
CA TYR A 267 10.00 7.16 8.38
C TYR A 267 9.58 8.19 7.32
N PHE A 268 8.29 8.58 7.28
CA PHE A 268 7.81 9.52 6.28
C PHE A 268 8.31 10.95 6.55
N ALA A 269 8.35 11.36 7.81
CA ALA A 269 8.90 12.65 8.20
C ALA A 269 10.40 12.75 7.85
N ASP A 270 11.17 11.70 8.13
CA ASP A 270 12.59 11.63 7.78
C ASP A 270 12.81 11.74 6.28
N LEU A 271 12.00 11.04 5.45
CA LEU A 271 12.08 11.15 3.99
C LEU A 271 11.94 12.60 3.51
N MET A 272 10.96 13.34 4.05
CA MET A 272 10.71 14.73 3.69
C MET A 272 11.86 15.65 4.11
N PHE A 273 12.27 15.58 5.38
CA PHE A 273 13.30 16.48 5.90
C PHE A 273 14.67 16.18 5.30
N ASN A 274 14.99 14.91 5.06
CA ASN A 274 16.19 14.54 4.30
C ASN A 274 16.14 15.07 2.87
N GLN A 275 15.00 14.95 2.18
CA GLN A 275 14.86 15.49 0.82
C GLN A 275 15.08 17.01 0.77
N LEU A 276 14.57 17.74 1.76
CA LEU A 276 14.81 19.17 1.90
C LEU A 276 16.30 19.44 2.19
N ALA A 277 16.87 18.84 3.23
CA ALA A 277 18.26 19.04 3.61
C ALA A 277 19.26 18.68 2.49
N ALA A 278 18.92 17.72 1.62
CA ALA A 278 19.73 17.35 0.46
C ALA A 278 19.78 18.44 -0.63
N THR A 279 18.74 19.27 -0.73
CA THR A 279 18.52 20.18 -1.87
C THR A 279 18.54 21.65 -1.51
N VAL A 280 18.27 22.00 -0.25
CA VAL A 280 18.26 23.37 0.27
C VAL A 280 18.99 23.46 1.59
N ARG A 281 19.73 24.55 1.81
CA ARG A 281 20.26 24.90 3.13
C ARG A 281 19.11 25.35 4.03
N LEU A 282 18.73 24.49 4.96
CA LEU A 282 17.70 24.75 5.96
C LEU A 282 18.27 25.61 7.11
N PRO A 283 17.44 26.47 7.75
CA PRO A 283 17.84 27.15 8.96
C PRO A 283 17.98 26.16 10.12
N ASP A 284 18.82 26.50 11.09
CA ASP A 284 18.86 25.79 12.37
C ASP A 284 17.50 25.93 13.06
N VAL A 285 16.84 24.80 13.33
CA VAL A 285 15.48 24.80 13.90
C VAL A 285 15.25 23.59 14.79
N GLU A 286 14.52 23.78 15.89
CA GLU A 286 14.15 22.73 16.83
C GLU A 286 12.63 22.73 17.05
N PHE A 287 11.98 21.59 16.84
CA PHE A 287 10.53 21.49 16.89
C PHE A 287 10.06 20.10 17.33
N VAL A 288 8.78 20.01 17.69
CA VAL A 288 8.09 18.74 17.99
C VAL A 288 7.04 18.49 16.92
N LEU A 289 7.05 17.27 16.37
CA LEU A 289 6.06 16.75 15.43
C LEU A 289 5.23 15.67 16.11
N ASN A 290 3.93 15.88 16.19
CA ASN A 290 2.95 14.87 16.52
C ASN A 290 2.76 13.91 15.34
N VAL A 291 2.82 12.61 15.62
CA VAL A 291 2.58 11.55 14.62
C VAL A 291 1.29 10.77 14.86
N GLY A 292 0.43 11.25 15.76
CA GLY A 292 -0.94 10.76 15.92
C GLY A 292 -1.93 11.50 15.01
N ASP A 293 -3.13 10.93 14.89
CA ASP A 293 -4.20 11.54 14.08
C ASP A 293 -4.76 12.83 14.72
N TRP A 294 -4.93 12.84 16.05
CA TRP A 294 -5.54 13.97 16.75
C TRP A 294 -4.56 15.11 16.98
N PRO A 295 -4.97 16.38 16.78
CA PRO A 295 -4.21 17.52 17.24
C PRO A 295 -4.03 17.49 18.76
N LEU A 296 -2.89 17.97 19.26
CA LEU A 296 -2.50 17.82 20.66
C LEU A 296 -2.76 19.06 21.50
N VAL A 297 -2.51 20.25 20.97
CA VAL A 297 -2.43 21.50 21.76
C VAL A 297 -3.78 22.18 21.79
N GLU A 298 -4.69 21.66 22.63
CA GLU A 298 -6.05 22.20 22.78
C GLU A 298 -6.06 23.67 23.21
N LYS A 299 -7.09 24.42 22.80
CA LYS A 299 -7.26 25.84 23.14
C LYS A 299 -7.21 26.13 24.64
N LYS A 300 -7.65 25.17 25.47
CA LYS A 300 -7.57 25.25 26.94
C LYS A 300 -6.15 25.41 27.50
N TRP A 301 -5.12 25.14 26.70
CA TRP A 301 -3.73 25.41 27.09
C TRP A 301 -3.45 26.91 27.26
N GLY A 302 -4.20 27.80 26.60
CA GLY A 302 -4.08 29.25 26.74
C GLY A 302 -2.63 29.73 26.58
N GLU A 303 -2.12 30.46 27.56
CA GLU A 303 -0.73 30.95 27.59
C GLU A 303 0.33 29.86 27.77
N SER A 304 -0.05 28.66 28.23
CA SER A 304 0.86 27.51 28.32
C SER A 304 1.06 26.78 26.99
N ARG A 305 0.38 27.19 25.92
CA ARG A 305 0.50 26.58 24.58
C ARG A 305 1.96 26.55 24.09
N VAL A 306 2.27 25.52 23.31
CA VAL A 306 3.54 25.32 22.62
C VAL A 306 3.28 24.96 21.16
N PRO A 307 4.13 25.37 20.22
CA PRO A 307 3.94 25.08 18.80
C PRO A 307 4.35 23.64 18.49
N VAL A 308 3.37 22.82 18.15
CA VAL A 308 3.53 21.42 17.73
C VAL A 308 3.06 21.30 16.28
N PHE A 309 3.89 20.71 15.44
CA PHE A 309 3.45 20.32 14.09
C PHE A 309 2.57 19.07 14.17
N SER A 310 1.49 19.01 13.41
CA SER A 310 0.55 17.88 13.31
C SER A 310 0.08 17.68 11.88
N TRP A 311 -0.33 16.48 11.48
CA TRP A 311 -0.91 16.25 10.14
C TRP A 311 -2.36 16.71 9.99
N CYS A 312 -3.03 16.99 11.10
CA CYS A 312 -4.38 17.53 11.14
C CYS A 312 -4.47 18.65 12.18
N GLY A 313 -5.09 19.75 11.80
CA GLY A 313 -5.47 20.84 12.70
C GLY A 313 -6.91 20.69 13.17
N SER A 314 -7.29 21.45 14.20
CA SER A 314 -8.68 21.61 14.61
C SER A 314 -8.96 23.05 15.00
N THR A 315 -10.19 23.50 14.78
CA THR A 315 -10.69 24.78 15.31
C THR A 315 -10.59 24.87 16.83
N ASP A 316 -10.40 23.75 17.54
CA ASP A 316 -10.21 23.69 18.99
C ASP A 316 -8.76 23.48 19.43
N SER A 317 -7.79 23.56 18.51
CA SER A 317 -6.37 23.41 18.82
C SER A 317 -5.50 24.55 18.27
N PHE A 318 -4.25 24.59 18.72
CA PHE A 318 -3.20 25.50 18.26
C PHE A 318 -2.12 24.79 17.43
N ASP A 319 -2.33 23.52 17.07
CA ASP A 319 -1.37 22.76 16.26
C ASP A 319 -1.11 23.43 14.92
N ILE A 320 0.14 23.39 14.46
CA ILE A 320 0.56 23.89 13.15
C ILE A 320 0.48 22.73 12.16
N VAL A 321 -0.25 22.89 11.06
CA VAL A 321 -0.56 21.77 10.17
C VAL A 321 0.55 21.56 9.14
N PHE A 322 1.02 20.32 9.03
CA PHE A 322 1.84 19.85 7.92
C PHE A 322 1.02 19.02 6.92
N PRO A 323 1.45 18.96 5.64
CA PRO A 323 0.96 17.97 4.70
C PRO A 323 1.16 16.55 5.24
N GLN A 324 0.17 15.69 5.04
CA GLN A 324 0.10 14.40 5.72
C GLN A 324 1.18 13.42 5.25
N TRP A 325 1.40 12.36 6.03
CA TRP A 325 2.44 11.37 5.78
C TRP A 325 2.31 10.69 4.40
N ASP A 326 1.10 10.49 3.89
CA ASP A 326 0.84 9.85 2.60
C ASP A 326 1.12 10.81 1.43
N VAL A 327 0.78 12.09 1.58
CA VAL A 327 1.18 13.15 0.64
C VAL A 327 2.70 13.32 0.62
N THR A 328 3.35 13.26 1.79
CA THR A 328 4.81 13.24 1.91
C THR A 328 5.42 12.04 1.17
N ARG A 329 4.84 10.84 1.35
CA ARG A 329 5.24 9.63 0.63
C ARG A 329 5.13 9.81 -0.88
N SER A 330 3.99 10.30 -1.39
CA SER A 330 3.80 10.56 -2.82
C SER A 330 4.81 11.60 -3.34
N THR A 331 5.10 12.64 -2.55
CA THR A 331 6.02 13.71 -2.93
C THR A 331 7.46 13.23 -3.07
N VAL A 332 7.96 12.42 -2.13
CA VAL A 332 9.37 12.01 -2.09
C VAL A 332 9.63 10.74 -2.92
N LEU A 333 8.73 9.75 -2.87
CA LEU A 333 8.89 8.48 -3.58
C LEU A 333 8.35 8.56 -5.02
N GLY A 334 7.18 9.18 -5.22
CA GLY A 334 6.54 9.34 -6.53
C GLY A 334 6.11 8.02 -7.21
N ASN A 335 5.66 8.15 -8.47
CA ASN A 335 5.42 7.11 -9.48
C ASN A 335 4.93 5.74 -8.93
N THR A 336 5.68 4.67 -9.21
CA THR A 336 5.35 3.25 -8.94
C THR A 336 5.51 2.84 -7.47
N GLU A 337 6.20 3.66 -6.67
CA GLU A 337 6.52 3.36 -5.26
C GLU A 337 5.49 3.96 -4.29
N SER A 338 4.66 4.91 -4.76
CA SER A 338 3.53 5.47 -4.01
C SER A 338 2.19 5.22 -4.69
N ASN A 339 1.24 4.65 -3.95
CA ASN A 339 -0.15 4.57 -4.37
C ASN A 339 -1.03 4.92 -3.15
N PRO A 340 -1.81 6.01 -3.18
CA PRO A 340 -2.01 6.94 -4.31
C PRO A 340 -0.81 7.86 -4.61
N ASP A 341 -0.85 8.50 -5.79
CA ASP A 341 0.13 9.49 -6.24
C ASP A 341 -0.57 10.80 -6.66
N LEU A 342 -0.04 11.95 -6.23
CA LEU A 342 -0.60 13.26 -6.49
C LEU A 342 -0.62 13.63 -7.98
N ILE A 343 0.46 13.36 -8.73
CA ILE A 343 0.51 13.70 -10.16
C ILE A 343 -0.40 12.77 -10.95
N ALA A 344 -0.39 11.47 -10.65
CA ALA A 344 -1.29 10.51 -11.29
C ALA A 344 -2.77 10.86 -11.05
N SER A 345 -3.11 11.42 -9.89
CA SER A 345 -4.48 11.83 -9.58
C SER A 345 -5.06 12.89 -10.51
N GLN A 346 -4.20 13.72 -11.11
CA GLN A 346 -4.58 14.79 -12.04
C GLN A 346 -5.26 14.28 -13.33
N GLY A 347 -5.09 12.99 -13.62
CA GLY A 347 -5.65 12.28 -14.77
C GLY A 347 -6.86 11.40 -14.45
N TRP A 348 -7.45 11.43 -13.25
CA TRP A 348 -8.58 10.54 -12.93
C TRP A 348 -9.91 11.02 -13.54
N GLY A 349 -10.08 12.32 -13.74
CA GLY A 349 -11.34 12.95 -14.15
C GLY A 349 -11.61 13.02 -15.65
N LEU A 350 -11.28 11.98 -16.43
CA LEU A 350 -11.37 11.99 -17.91
C LEU A 350 -12.76 11.67 -18.44
N LEU A 351 -13.62 11.03 -17.64
CA LEU A 351 -14.98 10.71 -18.07
C LEU A 351 -15.80 11.99 -18.28
N PRO A 352 -16.50 12.13 -19.42
CA PRO A 352 -17.41 13.24 -19.67
C PRO A 352 -18.44 13.40 -18.55
N TRP A 353 -18.73 14.63 -18.14
CA TRP A 353 -19.65 14.91 -17.03
C TRP A 353 -21.03 14.24 -17.21
N ALA A 354 -21.57 14.28 -18.43
CA ALA A 354 -22.87 13.70 -18.75
C ALA A 354 -22.94 12.17 -18.64
N SER A 355 -21.79 11.47 -18.70
CA SER A 355 -21.75 10.00 -18.58
C SER A 355 -21.45 9.51 -17.16
N ARG A 356 -21.29 10.43 -16.19
CA ARG A 356 -21.00 10.08 -14.79
C ARG A 356 -22.28 9.69 -14.06
N ASP A 357 -22.15 8.79 -13.11
CA ASP A 357 -23.23 8.38 -12.20
C ASP A 357 -23.71 9.61 -11.41
N SER A 358 -25.01 9.87 -11.43
CA SER A 358 -25.64 11.03 -10.80
C SER A 358 -25.88 10.86 -9.29
N ARG A 359 -25.43 9.75 -8.69
CA ARG A 359 -25.47 9.54 -7.24
C ARG A 359 -24.22 10.13 -6.56
N ALA A 360 -24.35 10.41 -5.26
CA ALA A 360 -23.21 10.79 -4.43
C ALA A 360 -22.55 9.59 -3.78
N ALA A 361 -21.24 9.45 -4.01
CA ALA A 361 -20.49 8.29 -3.60
C ALA A 361 -19.61 8.53 -2.36
N PHE A 362 -19.55 7.52 -1.50
CA PHE A 362 -18.57 7.39 -0.43
C PHE A 362 -18.22 5.92 -0.16
N ARG A 363 -16.94 5.66 0.13
CA ARG A 363 -16.44 4.39 0.68
C ARG A 363 -15.47 4.67 1.81
N GLY A 364 -15.68 4.05 2.96
CA GLY A 364 -14.78 4.17 4.11
C GLY A 364 -15.26 3.36 5.32
N ARG A 365 -14.44 3.31 6.37
CA ARG A 365 -14.82 2.65 7.63
C ARG A 365 -15.79 3.49 8.46
N ASP A 366 -16.44 2.85 9.44
CA ASP A 366 -17.39 3.42 10.42
C ASP A 366 -16.75 4.33 11.49
N SER A 367 -15.68 5.05 11.12
CA SER A 367 -14.88 5.87 12.03
C SER A 367 -15.54 7.15 12.53
N SER A 368 -16.78 7.42 12.11
CA SER A 368 -17.55 8.59 12.49
C SER A 368 -19.04 8.25 12.39
N ALA A 369 -19.83 8.71 13.35
CA ALA A 369 -21.28 8.52 13.37
C ALA A 369 -21.96 9.07 12.11
N VAL A 370 -21.42 10.16 11.53
CA VAL A 370 -21.93 10.74 10.27
C VAL A 370 -21.85 9.73 9.13
N ARG A 371 -20.74 8.99 9.01
CA ARG A 371 -20.58 7.99 7.94
C ARG A 371 -21.62 6.87 8.04
N VAL A 372 -21.87 6.40 9.26
CA VAL A 372 -22.85 5.33 9.54
C VAL A 372 -24.26 5.81 9.24
N LYS A 373 -24.62 7.01 9.71
CA LYS A 373 -25.92 7.64 9.43
C LYS A 373 -26.17 7.82 7.93
N LEU A 374 -25.16 8.29 7.19
CA LEU A 374 -25.27 8.47 5.74
C LEU A 374 -25.32 7.14 4.97
N ALA A 375 -24.72 6.06 5.49
CA ALA A 375 -24.88 4.72 4.91
C ALA A 375 -26.33 4.20 5.10
N GLN A 376 -26.93 4.42 6.27
CA GLN A 376 -28.35 4.13 6.50
C GLN A 376 -29.26 4.96 5.60
N LEU A 377 -28.97 6.26 5.45
CA LEU A 377 -29.69 7.14 4.53
C LEU A 377 -29.58 6.66 3.08
N SER A 378 -28.41 6.16 2.68
CA SER A 378 -28.20 5.60 1.34
C SER A 378 -29.04 4.36 1.08
N ALA A 379 -29.32 3.54 2.09
CA ALA A 379 -30.24 2.41 1.96
C ALA A 379 -31.70 2.87 1.75
N GLN A 380 -32.06 4.07 2.23
CA GLN A 380 -33.38 4.68 2.05
C GLN A 380 -33.50 5.45 0.73
N HIS A 381 -32.40 6.00 0.23
CA HIS A 381 -32.32 6.79 -1.01
C HIS A 381 -31.24 6.26 -1.98
N PRO A 382 -31.34 5.00 -2.45
CA PRO A 382 -30.31 4.37 -3.30
C PRO A 382 -30.21 5.00 -4.70
N ASP A 383 -31.20 5.78 -5.11
CA ASP A 383 -31.24 6.56 -6.35
C ASP A 383 -30.47 7.88 -6.27
N LEU A 384 -30.15 8.35 -5.05
CA LEU A 384 -29.40 9.59 -4.79
C LEU A 384 -28.01 9.32 -4.22
N LEU A 385 -27.87 8.26 -3.43
CA LEU A 385 -26.68 8.00 -2.63
C LEU A 385 -26.13 6.60 -2.91
N ASP A 386 -24.81 6.53 -2.99
CA ASP A 386 -24.04 5.29 -2.96
C ASP A 386 -22.99 5.39 -1.85
N VAL A 387 -23.44 5.29 -0.59
CA VAL A 387 -22.60 5.37 0.60
C VAL A 387 -22.49 3.99 1.23
N VAL A 388 -21.27 3.45 1.27
CA VAL A 388 -21.02 2.12 1.83
C VAL A 388 -19.91 2.16 2.86
N ILE A 389 -20.16 1.52 4.00
CA ILE A 389 -19.15 1.25 5.02
C ILE A 389 -18.35 0.02 4.61
N THR A 390 -17.05 0.18 4.39
CA THR A 390 -16.16 -0.88 3.90
C THR A 390 -15.54 -1.73 5.01
N SER A 391 -15.59 -1.27 6.26
CA SER A 391 -15.06 -1.96 7.43
C SER A 391 -15.77 -1.45 8.68
N TRP A 392 -16.27 -2.37 9.50
CA TRP A 392 -17.00 -2.11 10.74
C TRP A 392 -16.12 -2.41 11.95
N GLU A 393 -15.51 -1.38 12.51
CA GLU A 393 -14.57 -1.48 13.62
C GLU A 393 -15.20 -1.09 14.96
N ASN A 394 -16.24 -0.25 14.97
CA ASN A 394 -16.97 0.10 16.18
C ASN A 394 -18.10 -0.90 16.45
N ASP A 395 -18.03 -1.54 17.62
CA ASP A 395 -18.92 -2.61 18.05
C ASP A 395 -20.35 -2.13 18.29
N GLU A 396 -20.51 -0.85 18.62
CA GLU A 396 -21.81 -0.21 18.82
C GLU A 396 -22.66 -0.20 17.54
N ASN A 397 -22.03 -0.33 16.37
CA ASN A 397 -22.69 -0.27 15.07
C ASN A 397 -23.15 -1.62 14.52
N ILE A 398 -22.94 -2.71 15.24
CA ILE A 398 -23.22 -4.07 14.75
C ILE A 398 -24.66 -4.29 14.26
N GLU A 399 -25.67 -3.71 14.93
CA GLU A 399 -27.06 -3.82 14.47
C GLU A 399 -27.24 -3.13 13.12
N VAL A 400 -26.58 -1.98 12.93
CA VAL A 400 -26.56 -1.25 11.66
C VAL A 400 -25.77 -2.01 10.59
N GLU A 401 -24.64 -2.63 10.96
CA GLU A 401 -23.87 -3.49 10.06
C GLU A 401 -24.71 -4.64 9.53
N GLU A 402 -25.46 -5.33 10.41
CA GLU A 402 -26.36 -6.42 10.03
C GLU A 402 -27.50 -5.93 9.13
N GLN A 403 -28.12 -4.79 9.45
CA GLN A 403 -29.16 -4.16 8.62
C GLN A 403 -28.66 -3.79 7.23
N LEU A 404 -27.41 -3.35 7.11
CA LEU A 404 -26.79 -2.94 5.84
C LEU A 404 -26.08 -4.10 5.11
N GLY A 405 -26.18 -5.34 5.62
CA GLY A 405 -25.69 -6.54 4.94
C GLY A 405 -24.17 -6.75 5.00
N GLY A 406 -23.46 -6.16 5.97
CA GLY A 406 -22.08 -6.52 6.30
C GLY A 406 -21.04 -6.29 5.21
N GLY A 407 -20.70 -5.02 4.94
CA GLY A 407 -19.39 -4.48 4.48
C GLY A 407 -18.60 -5.07 3.29
N LYS A 408 -18.99 -6.18 2.67
CA LYS A 408 -18.11 -6.91 1.72
C LYS A 408 -18.37 -6.66 0.23
N LYS A 409 -19.32 -5.80 -0.13
CA LYS A 409 -19.64 -5.56 -1.54
C LYS A 409 -19.29 -4.11 -1.90
N HIS A 410 -18.34 -3.94 -2.81
CA HIS A 410 -17.95 -2.69 -3.50
C HIS A 410 -16.84 -1.83 -2.85
N PHE A 411 -15.62 -2.37 -2.74
CA PHE A 411 -14.42 -1.52 -2.64
C PHE A 411 -14.30 -0.64 -3.90
N LEU A 412 -14.03 0.66 -3.71
CA LEU A 412 -13.81 1.62 -4.79
C LEU A 412 -12.39 2.17 -4.69
N LYS A 413 -11.57 2.01 -5.73
CA LYS A 413 -10.25 2.64 -5.77
C LYS A 413 -10.41 4.15 -5.85
N LEU A 414 -9.46 4.92 -5.33
CA LEU A 414 -9.55 6.39 -5.29
C LEU A 414 -9.83 7.01 -6.67
N GLY A 415 -9.14 6.57 -7.72
CA GLY A 415 -9.37 7.06 -9.08
C GLY A 415 -10.72 6.67 -9.68
N GLU A 416 -11.43 5.69 -9.13
CA GLU A 416 -12.76 5.30 -9.62
C GLU A 416 -13.88 6.19 -9.09
N PHE A 417 -13.62 7.02 -8.07
CA PHE A 417 -14.59 8.00 -7.62
C PHE A 417 -14.94 9.04 -8.70
N SER A 418 -14.06 9.28 -9.68
CA SER A 418 -14.34 10.17 -10.81
C SER A 418 -15.45 9.67 -11.74
N LYS A 419 -15.89 8.42 -11.58
CA LYS A 419 -17.08 7.88 -12.27
C LYS A 419 -18.39 8.51 -11.79
N TYR A 420 -18.39 9.13 -10.61
CA TYR A 420 -19.56 9.80 -10.02
C TYR A 420 -19.51 11.30 -10.27
N LYS A 421 -20.67 11.93 -10.45
CA LYS A 421 -20.77 13.40 -10.47
C LYS A 421 -20.47 13.99 -9.10
N TYR A 422 -20.85 13.31 -8.03
CA TYR A 422 -20.84 13.82 -6.67
C TYR A 422 -20.00 12.92 -5.75
N ILE A 423 -19.06 13.51 -5.00
CA ILE A 423 -18.22 12.79 -4.02
C ILE A 423 -18.39 13.41 -2.65
N LEU A 424 -18.67 12.59 -1.64
CA LEU A 424 -18.75 13.06 -0.25
C LEU A 424 -17.36 13.09 0.40
N GLN A 425 -16.95 14.25 0.91
CA GLN A 425 -15.79 14.43 1.76
C GLN A 425 -16.23 14.44 3.23
N LEU A 426 -16.19 13.25 3.82
CA LEU A 426 -16.60 12.99 5.21
C LEU A 426 -15.39 12.77 6.11
N ASP A 427 -15.44 13.35 7.30
CA ASP A 427 -14.45 13.12 8.34
C ASP A 427 -14.44 11.66 8.79
N GLY A 428 -13.25 11.19 9.15
CA GLY A 428 -13.08 9.93 9.85
C GLY A 428 -12.96 10.17 11.34
N THR A 429 -11.89 9.63 11.91
CA THR A 429 -11.45 10.01 13.25
C THR A 429 -11.06 11.49 13.31
N VAL A 430 -10.43 11.99 12.25
CA VAL A 430 -10.15 13.40 11.96
C VAL A 430 -10.39 13.66 10.46
N ALA A 431 -9.89 14.76 9.89
CA ALA A 431 -9.96 15.02 8.46
C ALA A 431 -9.40 13.84 7.64
N ALA A 432 -10.07 13.50 6.53
CA ALA A 432 -9.75 12.30 5.77
C ALA A 432 -8.60 12.51 4.77
N TYR A 433 -7.49 11.80 4.94
CA TYR A 433 -6.26 11.96 4.13
C TYR A 433 -6.41 11.61 2.63
N ARG A 434 -7.55 11.04 2.21
CA ARG A 434 -7.87 10.85 0.77
C ARG A 434 -8.24 12.15 0.05
N ASN A 435 -8.60 13.20 0.78
CA ASN A 435 -9.17 14.42 0.21
C ASN A 435 -8.26 15.12 -0.80
N PRO A 436 -6.93 15.26 -0.60
CA PRO A 436 -6.04 15.91 -1.56
C PRO A 436 -6.15 15.31 -2.98
N TYR A 437 -6.22 13.99 -3.10
CA TYR A 437 -6.29 13.31 -4.41
C TYR A 437 -7.68 13.45 -5.06
N LEU A 438 -8.74 13.53 -4.26
CA LEU A 438 -10.11 13.62 -4.78
C LEU A 438 -10.43 15.01 -5.34
N LEU A 439 -9.67 16.06 -4.98
CA LEU A 439 -9.76 17.38 -5.61
C LEU A 439 -9.56 17.32 -7.13
N ALA A 440 -8.69 16.42 -7.60
CA ALA A 440 -8.39 16.24 -9.01
C ALA A 440 -9.40 15.39 -9.80
N SER A 441 -10.41 14.81 -9.13
CA SER A 441 -11.39 13.89 -9.73
C SER A 441 -12.27 14.51 -10.82
N GLY A 442 -12.39 15.85 -10.83
CA GLY A 442 -13.35 16.57 -11.68
C GLY A 442 -14.82 16.30 -11.34
N SER A 443 -15.09 15.71 -10.17
CA SER A 443 -16.42 15.55 -9.60
C SER A 443 -16.72 16.70 -8.65
N LEU A 444 -18.00 17.04 -8.46
CA LEU A 444 -18.40 18.00 -7.45
C LEU A 444 -18.18 17.40 -6.07
N LEU A 445 -17.41 18.09 -5.25
CA LEU A 445 -17.13 17.70 -3.88
C LEU A 445 -18.20 18.28 -2.96
N LEU A 446 -18.90 17.42 -2.23
CA LEU A 446 -19.75 17.82 -1.10
C LEU A 446 -18.97 17.62 0.18
N LYS A 447 -18.54 18.72 0.79
CA LYS A 447 -17.66 18.71 1.96
C LYS A 447 -18.46 18.93 3.23
N GLN A 448 -18.32 18.00 4.16
CA GLN A 448 -18.86 18.15 5.49
C GLN A 448 -18.23 19.36 6.21
N GLU A 449 -19.06 20.15 6.88
CA GLU A 449 -18.60 21.13 7.87
C GLU A 449 -17.90 20.41 9.01
N SER A 450 -16.64 20.73 9.21
CA SER A 450 -15.74 19.99 10.07
C SER A 450 -14.94 20.94 10.95
N PRO A 451 -14.76 20.62 12.25
CA PRO A 451 -13.79 21.32 13.07
C PRO A 451 -12.35 20.99 12.65
N TYR A 452 -12.12 19.88 11.94
CA TYR A 452 -10.81 19.43 11.50
C TYR A 452 -10.45 20.00 10.13
N TYR A 453 -9.17 20.36 9.97
CA TYR A 453 -8.68 20.90 8.71
C TYR A 453 -7.28 20.39 8.36
N GLU A 454 -7.02 20.40 7.06
CA GLU A 454 -5.76 19.99 6.43
C GLU A 454 -5.03 21.22 5.87
N TRP A 455 -3.75 21.05 5.53
CA TRP A 455 -2.79 22.11 5.17
C TRP A 455 -3.20 23.05 4.01
N TYR A 456 -4.12 22.64 3.14
CA TYR A 456 -4.57 23.42 1.97
C TYR A 456 -5.96 24.03 2.14
N GLN A 457 -6.71 23.66 3.19
CA GLN A 457 -8.15 23.90 3.23
C GLN A 457 -8.51 25.39 3.27
N LYS A 458 -7.65 26.27 3.81
CA LYS A 458 -7.87 27.73 3.81
C LYS A 458 -7.90 28.37 2.44
N GLU A 459 -7.32 27.73 1.43
CA GLU A 459 -7.31 28.23 0.05
C GLU A 459 -8.59 27.80 -0.71
N LEU A 460 -9.29 26.77 -0.23
CA LEU A 460 -10.55 26.31 -0.81
C LEU A 460 -11.73 27.13 -0.31
N LYS A 461 -12.45 27.75 -1.26
CA LYS A 461 -13.66 28.53 -0.98
C LYS A 461 -14.95 27.72 -1.22
N PRO A 462 -15.92 27.75 -0.29
CA PRO A 462 -17.24 27.13 -0.47
C PRO A 462 -17.97 27.77 -1.65
N TRP A 463 -18.79 26.99 -2.35
CA TRP A 463 -19.51 27.34 -3.60
C TRP A 463 -18.64 27.75 -4.78
N GLN A 464 -17.31 27.78 -4.61
CA GLN A 464 -16.36 27.97 -5.70
C GLN A 464 -15.62 26.66 -6.04
N HIS A 465 -15.18 25.92 -5.02
CA HIS A 465 -14.42 24.67 -5.20
C HIS A 465 -15.18 23.44 -4.67
N TYR A 466 -16.12 23.63 -3.74
CA TYR A 466 -16.90 22.54 -3.15
C TYR A 466 -18.23 23.09 -2.64
N VAL A 467 -19.21 22.21 -2.39
CA VAL A 467 -20.48 22.55 -1.75
C VAL A 467 -20.42 22.11 -0.28
N PRO A 468 -20.54 23.03 0.70
CA PRO A 468 -20.58 22.66 2.11
C PRO A 468 -21.94 22.03 2.49
N PHE A 469 -21.93 21.12 3.45
CA PHE A 469 -23.14 20.65 4.14
C PHE A 469 -22.86 20.38 5.62
N ASP A 470 -23.87 20.49 6.47
CA ASP A 470 -23.75 20.49 7.94
C ASP A 470 -23.39 19.13 8.59
N GLY A 471 -23.20 18.08 7.78
CA GLY A 471 -22.95 16.72 8.27
C GLY A 471 -24.22 15.90 8.56
N THR A 472 -25.41 16.48 8.37
CA THR A 472 -26.69 15.80 8.49
C THR A 472 -27.20 15.28 7.14
N GLY A 473 -28.14 14.34 7.20
CA GLY A 473 -28.76 13.78 6.01
C GLY A 473 -29.70 14.77 5.30
N GLU A 474 -30.42 15.60 6.05
CA GLU A 474 -31.44 16.50 5.50
C GLU A 474 -30.82 17.60 4.64
N ASP A 475 -29.80 18.31 5.17
CA ASP A 475 -29.09 19.32 4.39
C ASP A 475 -28.37 18.70 3.18
N LEU A 476 -27.77 17.51 3.35
CA LEU A 476 -27.14 16.81 2.23
C LEU A 476 -28.12 16.54 1.08
N LEU A 477 -29.31 16.06 1.37
CA LEU A 477 -30.34 15.80 0.35
C LEU A 477 -30.73 17.10 -0.37
N VAL A 478 -30.85 18.22 0.36
CA VAL A 478 -31.11 19.55 -0.23
C VAL A 478 -29.96 19.99 -1.14
N LYS A 479 -28.70 19.83 -0.72
CA LYS A 479 -27.53 20.17 -1.56
C LYS A 479 -27.45 19.32 -2.83
N LEU A 480 -27.78 18.03 -2.72
CA LEU A 480 -27.81 17.13 -3.88
C LEU A 480 -28.93 17.45 -4.85
N GLN A 481 -30.11 17.82 -4.34
CA GLN A 481 -31.20 18.31 -5.17
C GLN A 481 -30.77 19.57 -5.93
N TRP A 482 -30.20 20.57 -5.23
CA TRP A 482 -29.67 21.78 -5.87
C TRP A 482 -28.67 21.44 -6.97
N ALA A 483 -27.71 20.53 -6.71
CA ALA A 483 -26.68 20.17 -7.69
C ALA A 483 -27.26 19.52 -8.95
N ARG A 484 -28.36 18.76 -8.82
CA ARG A 484 -29.08 18.17 -9.97
C ARG A 484 -29.87 19.21 -10.77
N GLU A 485 -30.49 20.16 -10.09
CA GLU A 485 -31.25 21.25 -10.71
C GLU A 485 -30.33 22.27 -11.39
N HIS A 486 -29.09 22.40 -10.91
CA HIS A 486 -28.07 23.35 -11.38
C HIS A 486 -26.85 22.61 -11.96
N ASP A 487 -27.06 21.58 -12.78
CA ASP A 487 -26.01 20.64 -13.23
C ASP A 487 -24.79 21.32 -13.88
N SER A 488 -25.00 22.39 -14.66
CA SER A 488 -23.90 23.14 -15.27
C SER A 488 -23.09 23.94 -14.26
N GLU A 489 -23.74 24.48 -13.22
CA GLU A 489 -23.07 25.20 -12.14
C GLU A 489 -22.29 24.23 -11.25
N ALA A 490 -22.89 23.09 -10.92
CA ALA A 490 -22.23 21.97 -10.25
C ALA A 490 -20.95 21.51 -10.99
N GLN A 491 -21.03 21.36 -12.32
CA GLN A 491 -19.87 21.05 -13.15
C GLN A 491 -18.81 22.15 -13.10
N GLY A 492 -19.21 23.43 -13.07
CA GLY A 492 -18.29 24.56 -12.93
C GLY A 492 -17.51 24.54 -11.62
N ILE A 493 -18.18 24.28 -10.50
CA ILE A 493 -17.53 24.14 -9.18
C ILE A 493 -16.55 22.96 -9.18
N ALA A 494 -16.95 21.82 -9.75
CA ALA A 494 -16.09 20.64 -9.89
C ALA A 494 -14.82 20.94 -10.74
N ALA A 495 -14.99 21.70 -11.82
CA ALA A 495 -13.87 22.12 -12.67
C ALA A 495 -12.90 23.04 -11.94
N ASN A 496 -13.39 23.97 -11.12
CA ASN A 496 -12.56 24.86 -10.30
C ASN A 496 -11.71 24.08 -9.27
N ALA A 497 -12.30 23.10 -8.58
CA ALA A 497 -11.55 22.23 -7.67
C ALA A 497 -10.44 21.45 -8.38
N ARG A 498 -10.73 20.90 -9.57
CA ARG A 498 -9.73 20.19 -10.37
C ARG A 498 -8.60 21.12 -10.81
N GLU A 499 -8.90 22.35 -11.22
CA GLU A 499 -7.88 23.31 -11.62
C GLU A 499 -7.01 23.77 -10.44
N TYR A 500 -7.62 23.95 -9.27
CA TYR A 500 -6.90 24.16 -8.03
C TYR A 500 -5.92 23.01 -7.75
N ALA A 501 -6.37 21.76 -7.84
CA ALA A 501 -5.50 20.60 -7.65
C ALA A 501 -4.34 20.57 -8.66
N ARG A 502 -4.59 20.89 -9.93
CA ARG A 502 -3.56 20.91 -11.00
C ARG A 502 -2.48 21.95 -10.82
N SER A 503 -2.68 22.94 -9.94
CA SER A 503 -1.77 24.05 -9.69
C SER A 503 -1.19 24.08 -8.28
N HIS A 504 -1.88 23.48 -7.30
CA HIS A 504 -1.54 23.53 -5.88
C HIS A 504 -1.26 22.15 -5.25
N MET A 505 -1.74 21.05 -5.85
CA MET A 505 -1.52 19.67 -5.38
C MET A 505 -0.40 18.98 -6.18
N LEU A 506 0.80 19.57 -6.10
CA LEU A 506 1.99 19.14 -6.82
C LEU A 506 3.17 18.92 -5.85
N PRO A 507 4.11 18.00 -6.14
CA PRO A 507 5.22 17.69 -5.24
C PRO A 507 6.01 18.92 -4.77
N GLU A 508 6.29 19.87 -5.67
CA GLU A 508 7.00 21.10 -5.34
C GLU A 508 6.21 22.02 -4.41
N ARG A 509 4.88 22.03 -4.50
CA ARG A 509 4.02 22.80 -3.59
C ARG A 509 4.09 22.25 -2.17
N VAL A 510 4.11 20.92 -2.03
CA VAL A 510 4.31 20.23 -0.75
C VAL A 510 5.69 20.53 -0.17
N LEU A 511 6.76 20.41 -0.98
CA LEU A 511 8.13 20.74 -0.55
C LEU A 511 8.24 22.21 -0.09
N CYS A 512 7.68 23.14 -0.86
CA CYS A 512 7.63 24.56 -0.49
C CYS A 512 6.85 24.80 0.81
N TYR A 513 5.75 24.08 1.04
CA TYR A 513 4.99 24.20 2.29
C TYR A 513 5.84 23.83 3.51
N TYR A 514 6.47 22.65 3.48
CA TYR A 514 7.35 22.21 4.56
C TYR A 514 8.50 23.20 4.78
N PHE A 515 9.17 23.63 3.71
CA PHE A 515 10.26 24.60 3.77
C PHE A 515 9.81 25.93 4.40
N ARG A 516 8.70 26.51 3.96
CA ARG A 516 8.18 27.79 4.49
C ARG A 516 7.74 27.68 5.95
N ALA A 517 7.16 26.55 6.35
CA ALA A 517 6.79 26.31 7.74
C ALA A 517 8.03 26.18 8.65
N LEU A 518 9.11 25.53 8.20
CA LEU A 518 10.37 25.49 8.93
C LEU A 518 11.03 26.87 9.03
N GLU A 519 11.06 27.65 7.94
CA GLU A 519 11.53 29.05 7.97
C GLU A 519 10.71 29.90 8.95
N ALA A 520 9.39 29.79 8.91
CA ALA A 520 8.49 30.53 9.79
C ALA A 520 8.73 30.17 11.27
N TYR A 521 8.94 28.89 11.57
CA TYR A 521 9.27 28.42 12.92
C TYR A 521 10.62 28.94 13.38
N ALA A 522 11.67 28.77 12.56
CA ALA A 522 13.03 29.18 12.87
C ALA A 522 13.11 30.70 13.11
N ALA A 523 12.42 31.50 12.30
CA ALA A 523 12.38 32.96 12.44
C ALA A 523 11.70 33.43 13.75
N ARG A 524 10.92 32.58 14.41
CA ARG A 524 10.21 32.88 15.65
C ARG A 524 10.84 32.24 16.88
N GLN A 525 11.83 31.37 16.71
CA GLN A 525 12.44 30.64 17.83
C GLN A 525 13.31 31.56 18.69
N ASN A 526 13.17 31.42 19.99
CA ASN A 526 14.00 32.05 21.01
C ASN A 526 14.80 30.95 21.72
N GLY A 527 16.12 31.14 21.78
CA GLY A 527 17.08 30.14 22.19
C GLY A 527 17.74 29.42 21.01
N VAL A 528 18.75 28.59 21.30
CA VAL A 528 19.54 27.88 20.29
C VAL A 528 19.07 26.42 20.19
N PRO A 529 18.85 25.90 18.97
CA PRO A 529 18.62 24.48 18.74
C PRO A 529 19.74 23.62 19.35
N LYS A 530 19.37 22.64 20.19
CA LYS A 530 20.33 21.81 20.92
C LYS A 530 20.12 20.34 20.60
N VAL A 531 21.09 19.73 19.93
CA VAL A 531 21.16 18.28 19.76
C VAL A 531 21.44 17.65 21.13
N ALA A 532 20.47 16.92 21.67
CA ALA A 532 20.64 16.18 22.92
C ALA A 532 21.50 14.92 22.71
N GLU A 533 22.16 14.43 23.77
CA GLU A 533 23.10 13.31 23.67
C GLU A 533 22.47 12.00 23.21
N ASP A 534 21.16 11.86 23.40
CA ASP A 534 20.32 10.72 23.06
C ASP A 534 19.52 10.91 21.76
N MET A 535 19.78 11.98 21.01
CA MET A 535 19.19 12.14 19.68
C MET A 535 19.88 11.23 18.67
N MET A 536 19.08 10.56 17.85
CA MET A 536 19.52 9.82 16.69
C MET A 536 19.89 10.79 15.57
N TRP A 537 21.07 10.62 14.97
CA TRP A 537 21.36 11.23 13.67
C TRP A 537 20.55 10.51 12.59
N VAL A 538 19.84 11.28 11.77
CA VAL A 538 19.01 10.76 10.68
C VAL A 538 19.76 11.00 9.37
N PRO A 539 20.52 10.02 8.87
CA PRO A 539 21.27 10.19 7.62
C PRO A 539 20.33 10.22 6.42
N LEU A 540 20.85 10.74 5.31
CA LEU A 540 20.26 10.51 4.00
C LEU A 540 20.15 9.01 3.74
N ALA A 541 18.94 8.58 3.35
CA ALA A 541 18.63 7.17 3.21
C ALA A 541 19.51 6.49 2.14
N HIS A 542 19.87 7.17 1.07
CA HIS A 542 20.58 6.57 -0.06
C HIS A 542 21.80 7.38 -0.45
N GLN A 543 22.87 6.69 -0.86
CA GLN A 543 24.01 7.31 -1.53
C GLN A 543 23.78 7.33 -3.05
N PRO A 544 24.25 8.37 -3.75
CA PRO A 544 24.21 8.40 -5.20
C PRO A 544 25.09 7.29 -5.79
N LYS A 545 24.57 6.55 -6.76
CA LYS A 545 25.28 5.41 -7.40
C LYS A 545 26.58 5.88 -8.07
N TYR A 546 26.52 7.05 -8.68
CA TYR A 546 27.68 7.77 -9.19
C TYR A 546 27.66 9.13 -8.52
N ASN A 547 28.61 9.40 -7.62
CA ASN A 547 28.69 10.65 -6.86
C ASN A 547 29.03 11.86 -7.76
N THR A 548 28.09 12.21 -8.65
CA THR A 548 28.21 13.22 -9.71
C THR A 548 28.08 14.65 -9.19
N CYS A 549 27.72 14.81 -7.92
CA CYS A 549 27.51 16.09 -7.28
C CYS A 549 28.43 16.33 -6.09
N ASN A 550 29.43 15.46 -5.88
CA ASN A 550 30.36 15.53 -4.76
C ASN A 550 29.63 15.55 -3.40
N SER A 551 28.58 14.74 -3.26
CA SER A 551 27.96 14.46 -1.97
C SER A 551 29.05 14.04 -0.98
N PRO A 552 29.07 14.62 0.23
CA PRO A 552 29.97 14.18 1.27
C PRO A 552 29.69 12.71 1.60
N ASP A 553 30.74 11.98 1.96
CA ASP A 553 30.58 10.65 2.55
C ASP A 553 29.77 10.82 3.85
N PRO A 554 28.64 10.12 4.04
CA PRO A 554 27.92 10.15 5.31
C PRO A 554 28.83 9.89 6.50
N GLN A 555 29.86 9.04 6.32
CA GLN A 555 30.82 8.74 7.38
C GLN A 555 31.69 9.93 7.76
N SER A 556 31.97 10.86 6.85
CA SER A 556 32.73 12.08 7.18
C SER A 556 31.88 13.11 7.92
N GLN A 557 30.55 13.00 7.88
CA GLN A 557 29.63 13.87 8.62
C GLN A 557 29.35 13.38 10.05
N LEU A 558 29.88 12.21 10.42
CA LEU A 558 29.63 11.54 11.70
C LEU A 558 30.47 12.04 12.87
N GLU A 559 31.33 13.06 12.73
CA GLU A 559 32.54 13.28 13.55
C GLU A 559 32.41 12.94 15.07
N ASP A 560 31.28 13.27 15.72
CA ASP A 560 31.00 12.93 17.13
C ASP A 560 29.79 12.01 17.42
N TYR A 561 29.08 11.53 16.39
CA TYR A 561 27.93 10.64 16.55
C TYR A 561 28.39 9.18 16.79
N PRO A 562 27.89 8.48 17.83
CA PRO A 562 28.49 7.25 18.31
C PRO A 562 28.06 5.99 17.54
N ILE A 563 27.07 6.06 16.64
CA ILE A 563 26.55 4.91 15.89
C ILE A 563 26.74 5.13 14.39
N LEU A 564 27.46 4.23 13.73
CA LEU A 564 27.72 4.25 12.30
C LEU A 564 26.54 3.64 11.50
N PRO A 565 25.82 4.39 10.65
CA PRO A 565 24.83 3.81 9.76
C PRO A 565 25.50 3.07 8.60
N LEU A 566 25.23 1.76 8.51
CA LEU A 566 25.80 0.88 7.49
C LEU A 566 25.14 1.11 6.13
N GLN A 567 25.94 0.99 5.07
CA GLN A 567 25.50 1.07 3.68
C GLN A 567 25.63 -0.30 3.00
N PRO A 568 24.67 -0.74 2.16
CA PRO A 568 24.68 -2.07 1.56
C PRO A 568 25.91 -2.41 0.72
N ASP A 569 26.44 -1.42 0.00
CA ASP A 569 27.58 -1.52 -0.90
C ASP A 569 28.93 -1.56 -0.17
N SER A 570 29.00 -1.05 1.06
CA SER A 570 30.23 -1.01 1.85
C SER A 570 30.18 -1.88 3.11
N VAL A 571 29.04 -2.53 3.42
CA VAL A 571 28.81 -3.18 4.72
C VAL A 571 29.85 -4.24 5.06
N GLU A 572 30.21 -5.08 4.08
CA GLU A 572 31.19 -6.14 4.29
C GLU A 572 32.57 -5.55 4.57
N THR A 573 32.99 -4.57 3.78
CA THR A 573 34.25 -3.86 3.99
C THR A 573 34.29 -3.20 5.37
N VAL A 574 33.21 -2.50 5.77
CA VAL A 574 33.13 -1.83 7.07
C VAL A 574 33.20 -2.83 8.23
N LEU A 575 32.44 -3.93 8.15
CA LEU A 575 32.37 -4.90 9.26
C LEU A 575 33.57 -5.86 9.32
N HIS A 576 34.18 -6.22 8.18
CA HIS A 576 35.31 -7.15 8.14
C HIS A 576 36.68 -6.47 8.25
N ASN A 577 36.84 -5.24 7.74
CA ASN A 577 38.11 -4.50 7.86
C ASN A 577 38.19 -3.62 9.11
N ALA A 578 37.11 -3.53 9.89
CA ALA A 578 37.17 -2.88 11.19
C ALA A 578 38.18 -3.61 12.08
N ARG A 579 39.20 -2.88 12.58
CA ARG A 579 40.13 -3.36 13.63
C ARG A 579 39.46 -3.39 15.03
N LYS A 580 38.14 -3.33 15.08
CA LYS A 580 37.32 -3.18 16.28
C LYS A 580 36.25 -4.25 16.27
N ASP A 581 35.88 -4.71 17.46
CA ASP A 581 34.67 -5.50 17.60
C ASP A 581 33.47 -4.58 17.33
N ALA A 582 32.41 -5.12 16.72
CA ALA A 582 31.24 -4.35 16.32
C ALA A 582 29.98 -4.79 17.06
N VAL A 583 29.22 -3.82 17.53
CA VAL A 583 27.85 -3.99 18.02
C VAL A 583 26.93 -3.44 16.94
N VAL A 584 26.14 -4.31 16.32
CA VAL A 584 25.29 -3.95 15.18
C VAL A 584 23.82 -4.10 15.57
N ILE A 585 23.07 -2.99 15.51
CA ILE A 585 21.60 -3.04 15.59
C ILE A 585 21.02 -3.19 14.19
N VAL A 586 20.28 -4.27 13.96
CA VAL A 586 19.46 -4.46 12.77
C VAL A 586 18.06 -3.99 13.12
N HIS A 587 17.51 -3.04 12.36
CA HIS A 587 16.28 -2.37 12.70
C HIS A 587 15.47 -1.96 11.47
N SER A 588 14.17 -1.73 11.67
CA SER A 588 13.28 -1.19 10.65
C SER A 588 12.87 0.22 11.03
N SER A 589 13.08 1.20 10.14
CA SER A 589 12.59 2.58 10.30
C SER A 589 11.07 2.67 10.36
N PHE A 590 10.36 1.65 9.85
CA PHE A 590 8.90 1.51 9.93
C PHE A 590 8.47 0.49 11.00
N CYS A 591 9.18 0.48 12.14
CA CYS A 591 8.84 -0.34 13.30
C CYS A 591 8.91 0.48 14.59
N ASN A 592 7.83 0.46 15.38
CA ASN A 592 7.72 1.23 16.61
C ASN A 592 8.80 0.87 17.63
N LYS A 593 9.01 -0.44 17.87
CA LYS A 593 10.05 -0.93 18.78
C LYS A 593 11.43 -0.50 18.32
N SER A 594 11.71 -0.59 17.01
CA SER A 594 12.99 -0.17 16.44
C SER A 594 13.28 1.30 16.70
N VAL A 595 12.30 2.18 16.45
CA VAL A 595 12.48 3.64 16.65
C VAL A 595 12.61 4.00 18.15
N ARG A 596 11.91 3.28 19.04
CA ARG A 596 11.98 3.49 20.51
C ARG A 596 13.32 3.13 21.14
N VAL A 597 14.05 2.13 20.62
CA VAL A 597 15.32 1.69 21.23
C VAL A 597 16.50 2.61 20.91
N PHE A 598 16.41 3.42 19.85
CA PHE A 598 17.55 4.23 19.38
C PHE A 598 18.08 5.23 20.41
N PRO A 599 17.25 6.06 21.07
CA PRO A 599 17.76 7.06 22.01
C PRO A 599 18.66 6.44 23.10
N THR A 600 18.21 5.33 23.67
CA THR A 600 18.95 4.65 24.73
C THR A 600 20.18 3.90 24.21
N LEU A 601 20.12 3.37 22.97
CA LEU A 601 21.29 2.78 22.31
C LEU A 601 22.38 3.82 22.01
N VAL A 602 22.01 5.05 21.64
CA VAL A 602 22.97 6.16 21.46
C VAL A 602 23.69 6.45 22.77
N LEU A 603 22.96 6.57 23.88
CA LEU A 603 23.56 6.77 25.21
C LEU A 603 24.47 5.60 25.62
N MET A 604 24.05 4.36 25.35
CA MET A 604 24.85 3.16 25.59
C MET A 604 26.18 3.20 24.83
N ALA A 605 26.13 3.53 23.54
CA ALA A 605 27.32 3.65 22.71
C ALA A 605 28.29 4.71 23.24
N ARG A 606 27.77 5.87 23.71
CA ARG A 606 28.59 6.90 24.38
C ARG A 606 29.23 6.40 25.66
N LYS A 607 28.48 5.69 26.52
CA LYS A 607 29.01 5.13 27.78
C LYS A 607 30.13 4.12 27.54
N TYR A 608 29.98 3.21 26.58
CA TYR A 608 31.06 2.27 26.24
C TYR A 608 32.29 2.99 25.66
N LYS A 609 32.09 4.01 24.82
CA LYS A 609 33.19 4.87 24.33
C LYS A 609 33.93 5.55 25.50
N ALA A 610 33.19 6.11 26.46
CA ALA A 610 33.74 6.75 27.66
C ALA A 610 34.48 5.76 28.59
N ALA A 611 34.02 4.51 28.67
CA ALA A 611 34.69 3.43 29.39
C ALA A 611 35.95 2.90 28.67
N GLY A 612 36.33 3.49 27.52
CA GLY A 612 37.51 3.09 26.75
C GLY A 612 37.34 1.76 25.99
N ALA A 613 36.11 1.29 25.80
CA ALA A 613 35.86 0.05 25.07
C ALA A 613 36.24 0.22 23.58
N ASN A 614 37.03 -0.72 23.03
CA ASN A 614 37.36 -0.73 21.61
C ASN A 614 36.22 -1.33 20.76
N LEU A 615 35.04 -0.72 20.83
CA LEU A 615 33.82 -1.13 20.15
C LEU A 615 33.44 -0.13 19.06
N MET A 616 32.93 -0.64 17.94
CA MET A 616 32.20 0.13 16.94
C MET A 616 30.71 -0.16 17.11
N PHE A 617 29.90 0.86 17.38
CA PHE A 617 28.45 0.72 17.29
C PHE A 617 28.01 1.07 15.87
N ALA A 618 27.13 0.26 15.30
CA ALA A 618 26.62 0.44 13.95
C ALA A 618 25.14 0.07 13.85
N SER A 619 24.45 0.63 12.85
CA SER A 619 23.03 0.36 12.58
C SER A 619 22.78 -0.05 11.13
N ALA A 620 21.97 -1.09 10.93
CA ALA A 620 21.49 -1.54 9.63
C ALA A 620 19.97 -1.35 9.53
N GLU A 621 19.54 -0.36 8.74
CA GLU A 621 18.13 -0.06 8.48
C GLU A 621 17.62 -0.96 7.33
N VAL A 622 16.76 -1.94 7.62
CA VAL A 622 16.38 -3.00 6.68
C VAL A 622 15.03 -2.78 6.01
N PHE A 623 14.29 -1.72 6.33
CA PHE A 623 13.01 -1.42 5.68
C PHE A 623 13.22 -0.90 4.26
N SER A 624 14.13 0.06 4.10
CA SER A 624 14.40 0.72 2.82
C SER A 624 15.60 0.12 2.09
N LYS A 625 16.48 -0.60 2.79
CA LYS A 625 17.73 -1.14 2.23
C LYS A 625 17.76 -2.66 2.27
N ARG A 626 18.43 -3.23 1.27
CA ARG A 626 18.75 -4.65 1.22
C ARG A 626 20.25 -4.85 1.37
N PHE A 627 20.65 -5.51 2.44
CA PHE A 627 22.06 -5.83 2.70
C PHE A 627 22.45 -7.19 2.08
N PRO A 628 23.68 -7.33 1.57
CA PRO A 628 24.18 -8.61 1.02
C PRO A 628 24.37 -9.69 2.10
N LEU A 629 24.61 -9.29 3.35
CA LEU A 629 24.83 -10.21 4.48
C LEU A 629 23.51 -10.80 4.99
N LYS A 630 23.37 -12.13 4.98
CA LYS A 630 22.13 -12.84 5.38
C LYS A 630 21.62 -12.50 6.79
N TRP A 631 22.52 -12.31 7.76
CA TRP A 631 22.11 -11.98 9.14
C TRP A 631 21.60 -10.54 9.30
N LEU A 632 21.91 -9.66 8.32
CA LEU A 632 21.32 -8.34 8.16
C LEU A 632 20.01 -8.36 7.35
N GLN A 633 19.45 -9.53 7.04
CA GLN A 633 18.19 -9.68 6.30
C GLN A 633 17.02 -10.08 7.22
N THR A 634 17.03 -9.66 8.49
CA THR A 634 16.13 -10.19 9.52
C THR A 634 15.04 -9.20 10.00
N THR A 635 13.77 -9.67 9.89
CA THR A 635 12.57 -9.50 10.75
C THR A 635 11.99 -8.13 11.14
N ASN A 636 10.70 -8.14 11.52
CA ASN A 636 9.87 -7.00 11.93
C ASN A 636 10.29 -6.32 13.25
N GLU A 637 11.18 -6.92 14.05
CA GLU A 637 11.62 -6.41 15.36
C GLU A 637 13.13 -6.13 15.39
N PRO A 638 13.60 -5.15 16.19
CA PRO A 638 15.02 -4.82 16.27
C PRO A 638 15.84 -5.95 16.90
N LYS A 639 17.01 -6.24 16.32
CA LYS A 639 17.93 -7.29 16.77
C LYS A 639 19.32 -6.74 16.97
N LEU A 640 19.95 -7.13 18.08
CA LEU A 640 21.31 -6.72 18.43
C LEU A 640 22.29 -7.86 18.16
N PHE A 641 23.37 -7.56 17.47
CA PHE A 641 24.44 -8.51 17.14
C PHE A 641 25.79 -8.00 17.66
N PHE A 642 26.63 -8.94 18.08
CA PHE A 642 28.03 -8.71 18.38
C PHE A 642 28.89 -9.45 17.35
N LEU A 643 29.80 -8.73 16.70
CA LEU A 643 30.74 -9.28 15.73
C LEU A 643 32.16 -9.08 16.25
N LYS A 644 32.86 -10.18 16.51
CA LYS A 644 34.28 -10.15 16.86
C LYS A 644 35.10 -9.78 15.63
N SER A 645 36.04 -8.85 15.79
CA SER A 645 36.99 -8.45 14.73
C SER A 645 37.63 -9.69 14.10
N GLY A 646 37.54 -9.82 12.77
CA GLY A 646 38.10 -10.93 12.00
C GLY A 646 37.34 -12.26 12.05
N SER A 647 36.31 -12.43 12.89
CA SER A 647 35.60 -13.71 13.04
C SER A 647 34.59 -13.99 11.92
N GLY A 648 34.11 -12.97 11.21
CA GLY A 648 33.09 -13.06 10.16
C GLY A 648 31.71 -13.59 10.58
N VAL A 649 31.60 -14.21 11.76
CA VAL A 649 30.41 -14.84 12.32
C VAL A 649 29.83 -13.94 13.42
N PRO A 650 28.62 -13.40 13.25
CA PRO A 650 27.96 -12.60 14.28
C PRO A 650 27.32 -13.49 15.35
N GLN A 651 27.29 -12.99 16.58
CA GLN A 651 26.52 -13.56 17.69
C GLN A 651 25.31 -12.68 17.94
N GLN A 652 24.11 -13.23 17.98
CA GLN A 652 22.88 -12.48 18.26
C GLN A 652 22.60 -12.46 19.77
N LEU A 653 22.01 -11.38 20.27
CA LEU A 653 21.30 -11.40 21.54
C LEU A 653 20.08 -12.32 21.41
N GLU A 654 19.95 -13.30 22.31
CA GLU A 654 18.77 -14.16 22.39
C GLU A 654 17.72 -13.57 23.34
N GLY A 655 16.45 -13.75 23.02
CA GLY A 655 15.32 -13.24 23.83
C GLY A 655 14.99 -11.77 23.58
N HIS A 656 14.40 -11.13 24.60
CA HIS A 656 13.92 -9.76 24.49
C HIS A 656 15.06 -8.74 24.56
N LEU A 657 15.11 -7.82 23.58
CA LEU A 657 16.01 -6.67 23.59
C LEU A 657 15.51 -5.60 24.58
N SER A 658 16.16 -5.52 25.73
CA SER A 658 16.10 -4.40 26.68
C SER A 658 17.50 -3.86 26.93
N MET A 659 17.63 -2.73 27.61
CA MET A 659 18.93 -2.14 27.94
C MET A 659 19.71 -2.98 28.94
N SER A 660 19.02 -3.68 29.85
CA SER A 660 19.67 -4.63 30.73
C SER A 660 20.24 -5.80 29.92
N THR A 661 19.41 -6.46 29.11
CA THR A 661 19.85 -7.65 28.36
C THR A 661 20.91 -7.30 27.31
N ALA A 662 20.81 -6.14 26.66
CA ALA A 662 21.83 -5.64 25.75
C ALA A 662 23.16 -5.33 26.46
N THR A 663 23.12 -4.69 27.63
CA THR A 663 24.32 -4.36 28.41
C THR A 663 25.00 -5.65 28.89
N ASP A 664 24.25 -6.59 29.45
CA ASP A 664 24.77 -7.88 29.93
C ASP A 664 25.39 -8.67 28.79
N PHE A 665 24.71 -8.70 27.64
CA PHE A 665 25.21 -9.34 26.43
C PHE A 665 26.53 -8.73 25.95
N ILE A 666 26.63 -7.40 25.81
CA ILE A 666 27.88 -6.74 25.38
C ILE A 666 28.97 -6.93 26.44
N ASN A 667 28.67 -6.73 27.72
CA ASN A 667 29.61 -6.90 28.83
C ASN A 667 30.20 -8.32 28.89
N SER A 668 29.42 -9.34 28.51
CA SER A 668 29.90 -10.73 28.43
C SER A 668 30.96 -10.96 27.34
N LYS A 669 31.05 -10.06 26.35
CA LYS A 669 31.97 -10.17 25.20
C LYS A 669 33.21 -9.29 25.32
N ILE A 670 33.28 -8.42 26.34
CA ILE A 670 34.37 -7.46 26.51
C ILE A 670 35.08 -7.59 27.87
N PRO A 671 36.33 -7.09 28.01
CA PRO A 671 37.07 -7.10 29.25
C PRO A 671 36.38 -6.33 30.39
N VAL A 672 36.58 -6.78 31.63
CA VAL A 672 35.92 -6.25 32.83
C VAL A 672 36.09 -4.75 33.00
N GLN A 673 37.28 -4.21 32.71
CA GLN A 673 37.60 -2.79 32.87
C GLN A 673 36.83 -1.85 31.94
N HIS A 674 36.19 -2.37 30.88
CA HIS A 674 35.42 -1.59 29.91
C HIS A 674 33.90 -1.81 30.01
N ARG A 675 33.46 -2.59 31.01
CA ARG A 675 32.03 -2.86 31.25
C ARG A 675 31.36 -1.63 31.83
N ILE A 676 30.08 -1.47 31.49
CA ILE A 676 29.22 -0.41 32.03
C ILE A 676 28.07 -1.02 32.82
N GLU A 677 27.47 -0.21 33.68
CA GLU A 677 26.17 -0.53 34.28
C GLU A 677 25.04 -0.28 33.29
N ALA A 678 24.00 -1.12 33.35
CA ALA A 678 22.83 -0.99 32.51
C ALA A 678 22.15 0.36 32.73
N LEU A 679 21.74 1.00 31.63
CA LEU A 679 20.93 2.21 31.69
C LEU A 679 19.53 1.86 32.22
N GLN A 680 19.00 2.69 33.11
CA GLN A 680 17.63 2.55 33.59
C GLN A 680 16.67 2.86 32.44
N GLU A 681 15.80 1.90 32.09
CA GLU A 681 14.75 2.12 31.11
C GLU A 681 13.59 2.89 31.72
N SER A 682 13.06 3.87 30.99
CA SER A 682 11.72 4.36 31.29
C SER A 682 10.73 3.25 30.95
N GLN A 683 10.25 2.53 31.96
CA GLN A 683 9.12 1.62 31.82
C GLN A 683 7.87 2.44 31.47
N GLN A 684 7.64 2.63 30.19
CA GLN A 684 6.35 3.11 29.70
C GLN A 684 5.72 1.94 28.96
N THR A 685 4.85 1.21 29.67
CA THR A 685 4.00 0.18 29.08
C THR A 685 3.12 0.87 28.05
N VAL A 686 3.10 0.32 26.84
CA VAL A 686 2.24 0.82 25.77
C VAL A 686 0.82 0.38 26.08
N SER A 687 -0.11 1.30 26.25
CA SER A 687 -1.53 1.01 26.48
C SER A 687 -2.39 1.94 25.62
N ASP A 688 -3.57 1.52 25.22
CA ASP A 688 -4.65 2.45 24.89
C ASP A 688 -5.21 3.08 26.18
N PRO A 689 -5.87 4.24 26.10
CA PRO A 689 -6.55 4.81 27.25
C PRO A 689 -7.59 3.85 27.81
N ILE A 690 -7.69 3.79 29.15
CA ILE A 690 -8.78 3.05 29.80
C ILE A 690 -10.11 3.66 29.32
N PRO A 691 -11.01 2.84 28.75
CA PRO A 691 -12.28 3.34 28.23
C PRO A 691 -13.12 3.95 29.34
N ALA A 692 -13.75 5.10 29.08
CA ALA A 692 -14.57 5.80 30.07
C ALA A 692 -15.81 4.99 30.51
N LYS A 693 -16.30 4.10 29.64
CA LYS A 693 -17.35 3.11 29.92
C LYS A 693 -16.89 1.73 29.47
N ASN A 694 -17.14 0.71 30.29
CA ASN A 694 -16.71 -0.66 30.02
C ASN A 694 -17.73 -1.70 30.50
N ASP A 695 -19.01 -1.36 30.39
CA ASP A 695 -20.19 -2.10 30.83
C ASP A 695 -20.88 -2.87 29.70
N GLY A 696 -20.37 -2.77 28.46
CA GLY A 696 -20.90 -3.49 27.32
C GLY A 696 -20.64 -5.01 27.36
N PRO A 697 -21.31 -5.79 26.49
CA PRO A 697 -21.17 -7.25 26.44
C PRO A 697 -19.74 -7.76 26.20
N VAL A 698 -18.92 -6.97 25.49
CA VAL A 698 -17.49 -7.23 25.31
C VAL A 698 -16.72 -6.15 26.03
N LYS A 699 -16.02 -6.51 27.10
CA LYS A 699 -15.18 -5.57 27.85
C LYS A 699 -13.92 -5.23 27.06
N GLN A 700 -13.58 -3.96 26.98
CA GLN A 700 -12.32 -3.50 26.41
C GLN A 700 -11.21 -3.57 27.47
N VAL A 701 -10.22 -4.41 27.21
CA VAL A 701 -8.98 -4.53 27.97
C VAL A 701 -7.89 -3.72 27.24
N VAL A 702 -7.11 -3.00 28.03
CA VAL A 702 -5.92 -2.26 27.61
C VAL A 702 -4.77 -2.68 28.52
N ALA A 703 -3.51 -2.37 28.18
CA ALA A 703 -2.39 -2.82 28.99
C ALA A 703 -2.47 -2.31 30.45
N ASP A 704 -2.89 -1.06 30.64
CA ASP A 704 -2.99 -0.42 31.96
C ASP A 704 -4.04 -1.02 32.90
N ASN A 705 -5.07 -1.70 32.36
CA ASN A 705 -6.09 -2.39 33.16
C ASN A 705 -6.06 -3.91 33.02
N PHE A 706 -5.07 -4.46 32.29
CA PHE A 706 -4.94 -5.89 32.03
C PHE A 706 -4.85 -6.68 33.33
N GLU A 707 -4.03 -6.22 34.28
CA GLU A 707 -3.88 -6.91 35.56
C GLU A 707 -5.21 -6.95 36.35
N GLN A 708 -5.95 -5.85 36.39
CA GLN A 708 -7.23 -5.77 37.10
C GLN A 708 -8.33 -6.61 36.42
N LEU A 709 -8.48 -6.49 35.10
CA LEU A 709 -9.59 -7.09 34.36
C LEU A 709 -9.35 -8.54 33.94
N VAL A 710 -8.09 -8.98 33.89
CA VAL A 710 -7.73 -10.32 33.42
C VAL A 710 -7.13 -11.15 34.54
N LEU A 711 -6.05 -10.68 35.18
CA LEU A 711 -5.31 -11.50 36.15
C LEU A 711 -5.94 -11.53 37.54
N ASN A 712 -6.51 -10.40 37.97
CA ASN A 712 -7.14 -10.21 39.28
C ASN A 712 -8.68 -10.18 39.18
N SER A 713 -9.24 -10.66 38.06
CA SER A 713 -10.68 -10.76 37.89
C SER A 713 -11.29 -11.75 38.89
N ASN A 714 -12.46 -11.40 39.42
CA ASN A 714 -13.24 -12.30 40.28
C ASN A 714 -14.11 -13.31 39.49
N LYS A 715 -13.97 -13.32 38.16
CA LYS A 715 -14.65 -14.17 37.18
C LYS A 715 -13.64 -14.85 36.27
N ASP A 716 -14.08 -15.86 35.53
CA ASP A 716 -13.34 -16.34 34.37
C ASP A 716 -13.36 -15.27 33.27
N VAL A 717 -12.30 -15.20 32.47
CA VAL A 717 -12.13 -14.19 31.41
C VAL A 717 -11.80 -14.87 30.10
N LEU A 718 -12.66 -14.72 29.10
CA LEU A 718 -12.33 -15.05 27.71
C LEU A 718 -11.86 -13.76 27.02
N LEU A 719 -10.57 -13.65 26.70
CA LEU A 719 -9.96 -12.47 26.11
C LEU A 719 -9.52 -12.72 24.66
N MET A 720 -10.06 -11.94 23.71
CA MET A 720 -9.56 -11.89 22.34
C MET A 720 -8.57 -10.73 22.15
N VAL A 721 -7.30 -11.05 21.93
CA VAL A 721 -6.30 -10.09 21.46
C VAL A 721 -6.32 -10.05 19.94
N SER A 722 -6.57 -8.87 19.37
CA SER A 722 -6.81 -8.67 17.93
C SER A 722 -6.03 -7.48 17.38
N ALA A 723 -5.97 -7.37 16.05
CA ALA A 723 -5.41 -6.21 15.36
C ALA A 723 -6.43 -5.63 14.35
N PRO A 724 -6.57 -4.29 14.21
CA PRO A 724 -7.57 -3.69 13.33
C PRO A 724 -7.39 -4.03 11.84
N TRP A 725 -6.17 -4.30 11.40
CA TRP A 725 -5.84 -4.67 10.01
C TRP A 725 -5.96 -6.18 9.73
N CYS A 726 -6.20 -7.01 10.76
CA CYS A 726 -6.21 -8.46 10.65
C CYS A 726 -7.55 -8.99 10.10
N GLY A 727 -7.53 -9.54 8.88
CA GLY A 727 -8.73 -10.08 8.23
C GLY A 727 -9.41 -11.22 9.01
N TYR A 728 -8.62 -12.12 9.60
CA TYR A 728 -9.14 -13.20 10.45
C TYR A 728 -9.87 -12.66 11.69
N CYS A 729 -9.33 -11.60 12.30
CA CYS A 729 -9.91 -10.91 13.44
C CYS A 729 -11.27 -10.31 13.06
N LYS A 730 -11.37 -9.72 11.86
CA LYS A 730 -12.65 -9.21 11.33
C LYS A 730 -13.66 -10.31 11.07
N ALA A 731 -13.23 -11.48 10.59
CA ALA A 731 -14.12 -12.60 10.29
C ALA A 731 -14.72 -13.27 11.54
N ILE A 732 -13.95 -13.38 12.63
CA ILE A 732 -14.39 -14.02 13.88
C ILE A 732 -15.22 -13.08 14.77
N LYS A 733 -15.02 -11.76 14.64
CA LYS A 733 -15.64 -10.74 15.48
C LYS A 733 -17.16 -10.89 15.62
N PRO A 734 -17.97 -11.13 14.56
CA PRO A 734 -19.42 -11.27 14.70
C PRO A 734 -19.82 -12.44 15.62
N ALA A 735 -19.21 -13.61 15.47
CA ALA A 735 -19.49 -14.78 16.29
C ALA A 735 -19.06 -14.58 17.75
N TYR A 736 -17.87 -14.01 17.96
CA TYR A 736 -17.36 -13.67 19.28
C TYR A 736 -18.30 -12.73 20.03
N PHE A 737 -18.90 -11.77 19.32
CA PHE A 737 -19.78 -10.76 19.92
C PHE A 737 -21.19 -11.27 20.19
N ARG A 738 -21.75 -12.11 19.31
CA ARG A 738 -23.01 -12.79 19.60
C ARG A 738 -22.90 -13.68 20.83
N PHE A 739 -21.78 -14.39 20.96
CA PHE A 739 -21.47 -15.13 22.17
C PHE A 739 -21.42 -14.21 23.40
N ALA A 740 -20.68 -13.10 23.32
CA ALA A 740 -20.58 -12.13 24.40
C ALA A 740 -21.93 -11.54 24.83
N ARG A 741 -22.82 -11.20 23.88
CA ARG A 741 -24.20 -10.76 24.17
C ARG A 741 -25.02 -11.83 24.86
N SER A 742 -24.88 -13.08 24.43
CA SER A 742 -25.58 -14.20 25.03
C SER A 742 -25.16 -14.39 26.48
N VAL A 743 -23.85 -14.24 26.77
CA VAL A 743 -23.32 -14.25 28.14
C VAL A 743 -23.89 -13.08 28.95
N ALA A 744 -23.91 -11.87 28.39
CA ALA A 744 -24.41 -10.69 29.07
C ALA A 744 -25.93 -10.73 29.35
N ALA A 745 -26.71 -11.39 28.48
CA ALA A 745 -28.16 -11.52 28.62
C ALA A 745 -28.59 -12.62 29.61
N ASP A 746 -27.70 -13.55 29.94
CA ASP A 746 -27.93 -14.61 30.92
C ASP A 746 -27.32 -14.20 32.29
N PRO A 747 -28.13 -13.88 33.31
CA PRO A 747 -27.61 -13.41 34.60
C PRO A 747 -26.67 -14.39 35.30
N ALA A 748 -26.85 -15.70 35.13
CA ALA A 748 -25.99 -16.71 35.73
C ALA A 748 -24.63 -16.76 35.03
N ALA A 749 -24.63 -16.72 33.69
CA ALA A 749 -23.39 -16.67 32.91
C ALA A 749 -22.63 -15.35 33.15
N ALA A 750 -23.34 -14.21 33.13
CA ALA A 750 -22.77 -12.89 33.37
C ALA A 750 -22.16 -12.76 34.79
N ALA A 751 -22.64 -13.53 35.78
CA ALA A 751 -22.08 -13.51 37.13
C ALA A 751 -20.69 -14.16 37.22
N VAL A 752 -20.36 -15.09 36.32
CA VAL A 752 -19.14 -15.93 36.42
C VAL A 752 -18.15 -15.77 35.27
N LEU A 753 -18.56 -15.19 34.13
CA LEU A 753 -17.73 -15.05 32.93
C LEU A 753 -17.75 -13.61 32.41
N ASP A 754 -16.57 -13.04 32.19
CA ASP A 754 -16.40 -11.84 31.38
C ASP A 754 -15.84 -12.20 29.99
N VAL A 755 -16.44 -11.64 28.95
CA VAL A 755 -15.92 -11.71 27.58
C VAL A 755 -15.27 -10.38 27.25
N ALA A 756 -14.04 -10.41 26.76
CA ALA A 756 -13.20 -9.24 26.65
C ALA A 756 -12.40 -9.21 25.34
N LYS A 757 -11.99 -8.01 24.91
CA LYS A 757 -11.11 -7.83 23.75
C LYS A 757 -9.99 -6.85 24.06
N MET A 758 -8.87 -6.99 23.34
CA MET A 758 -7.72 -6.09 23.43
C MET A 758 -7.14 -5.84 22.04
N ASN A 759 -6.72 -4.60 21.79
CA ASN A 759 -6.01 -4.22 20.57
C ASN A 759 -4.51 -4.46 20.79
N GLY A 760 -4.01 -5.62 20.37
CA GLY A 760 -2.61 -6.00 20.62
C GLY A 760 -1.57 -5.04 20.02
N PRO A 761 -1.75 -4.51 18.80
CA PRO A 761 -0.85 -3.50 18.24
C PRO A 761 -0.62 -2.27 19.11
N THR A 762 -1.61 -1.90 19.94
CA THR A 762 -1.56 -0.68 20.75
C THR A 762 -1.48 -0.95 22.25
N ASN A 763 -1.34 -2.21 22.65
CA ASN A 763 -1.27 -2.60 24.05
C ASN A 763 -0.21 -3.70 24.28
N GLU A 764 0.81 -3.40 25.06
CA GLU A 764 1.94 -4.28 25.37
C GLU A 764 1.71 -5.00 26.70
N ILE A 765 1.58 -6.33 26.66
CA ILE A 765 1.42 -7.16 27.87
C ILE A 765 2.81 -7.58 28.36
N GLN A 766 3.18 -7.14 29.56
CA GLN A 766 4.45 -7.49 30.20
C GLN A 766 4.24 -8.55 31.29
N HIS A 767 3.63 -9.69 30.94
CA HIS A 767 3.43 -10.81 31.87
C HIS A 767 3.85 -12.14 31.23
N GLU A 768 4.57 -12.96 32.00
CA GLU A 768 5.03 -14.28 31.56
C GLU A 768 3.83 -15.16 31.12
N GLY A 769 3.97 -15.85 29.99
CA GLY A 769 2.95 -16.75 29.45
C GLY A 769 1.90 -16.10 28.53
N PHE A 770 1.93 -14.78 28.37
CA PHE A 770 1.02 -14.03 27.49
C PHE A 770 1.70 -13.58 26.19
N ASP A 771 2.36 -14.52 25.51
CA ASP A 771 3.07 -14.25 24.25
C ASP A 771 2.12 -14.20 23.05
N ILE A 772 1.97 -13.00 22.46
CA ILE A 772 1.18 -12.81 21.24
C ILE A 772 2.02 -13.24 20.03
N LYS A 773 1.80 -14.46 19.54
CA LYS A 773 2.48 -14.98 18.33
C LYS A 773 1.79 -14.57 17.02
N GLY A 774 0.55 -14.09 17.10
CA GLY A 774 -0.26 -13.68 15.94
C GLY A 774 -1.65 -13.19 16.35
N TYR A 775 -2.42 -12.74 15.36
CA TYR A 775 -3.78 -12.25 15.57
C TYR A 775 -4.80 -13.05 14.73
N PRO A 776 -5.99 -13.36 15.29
CA PRO A 776 -6.35 -13.18 16.69
C PRO A 776 -5.65 -14.22 17.58
N THR A 777 -5.32 -13.84 18.81
CA THR A 777 -5.00 -14.77 19.89
C THR A 777 -6.15 -14.72 20.89
N ILE A 778 -6.75 -15.86 21.22
CA ILE A 778 -7.85 -15.93 22.19
C ILE A 778 -7.38 -16.74 23.39
N TRP A 779 -7.42 -16.11 24.55
CA TRP A 779 -7.05 -16.70 25.82
C TRP A 779 -8.26 -16.88 26.70
N PHE A 780 -8.28 -17.97 27.45
CA PHE A 780 -9.19 -18.20 28.55
C PHE A 780 -8.39 -18.23 29.85
N ILE A 781 -8.73 -17.32 30.76
CA ILE A 781 -8.07 -17.15 32.05
C ILE A 781 -9.10 -17.50 33.10
N ARG A 782 -8.84 -18.56 33.87
CA ARG A 782 -9.72 -18.98 34.96
C ARG A 782 -9.55 -18.05 36.16
N LYS A 783 -10.61 -17.85 36.91
CA LYS A 783 -10.60 -17.13 38.18
C LYS A 783 -9.48 -17.66 39.08
N ASN A 784 -8.69 -16.75 39.64
CA ASN A 784 -7.51 -17.02 40.49
C ASN A 784 -6.31 -17.69 39.79
N GLU A 785 -6.34 -17.88 38.46
CA GLU A 785 -5.20 -18.39 37.69
C GLU A 785 -4.50 -17.26 36.93
N LYS A 786 -3.16 -17.33 36.84
CA LYS A 786 -2.33 -16.31 36.16
C LYS A 786 -1.71 -16.80 34.84
N LYS A 787 -2.07 -18.00 34.38
CA LYS A 787 -1.60 -18.56 33.11
C LYS A 787 -2.77 -18.72 32.15
N PRO A 788 -2.66 -18.27 30.89
CA PRO A 788 -3.75 -18.39 29.95
C PRO A 788 -3.84 -19.81 29.36
N MET A 789 -5.05 -20.27 29.10
CA MET A 789 -5.33 -21.37 28.18
C MET A 789 -5.58 -20.79 26.79
N ILE A 790 -4.93 -21.33 25.76
CA ILE A 790 -5.20 -20.93 24.38
C ILE A 790 -6.49 -21.60 23.91
N PHE A 791 -7.42 -20.81 23.37
CA PHE A 791 -8.65 -21.32 22.77
C PHE A 791 -8.35 -22.21 21.55
N SER A 792 -8.94 -23.41 21.55
CA SER A 792 -8.74 -24.43 20.50
C SER A 792 -10.05 -24.93 19.87
N GLY A 793 -11.19 -24.29 20.16
CA GLY A 793 -12.50 -24.67 19.64
C GLY A 793 -12.83 -24.08 18.26
N SER A 794 -14.03 -24.37 17.75
CA SER A 794 -14.54 -23.75 16.52
C SER A 794 -14.80 -22.25 16.74
N LYS A 795 -14.48 -21.42 15.74
CA LYS A 795 -14.59 -19.96 15.81
C LYS A 795 -16.04 -19.46 15.58
N THR A 796 -17.02 -20.19 16.12
CA THR A 796 -18.44 -19.88 16.08
C THR A 796 -18.94 -19.55 17.48
N ASP A 797 -20.09 -18.90 17.59
CA ASP A 797 -20.74 -18.58 18.86
C ASP A 797 -21.00 -19.84 19.70
N GLU A 798 -21.41 -20.93 19.07
CA GLU A 798 -21.55 -22.23 19.72
C GLU A 798 -20.20 -22.83 20.15
N GLY A 799 -19.15 -22.65 19.35
CA GLY A 799 -17.81 -23.12 19.67
C GLY A 799 -17.21 -22.44 20.89
N PHE A 800 -17.41 -21.12 21.01
CA PHE A 800 -17.06 -20.38 22.22
C PHE A 800 -17.85 -20.87 23.43
N ALA A 801 -19.16 -21.03 23.30
CA ALA A 801 -20.01 -21.55 24.36
C ALA A 801 -19.59 -22.96 24.82
N ALA A 802 -19.31 -23.87 23.88
CA ALA A 802 -18.85 -25.22 24.19
C ALA A 802 -17.52 -25.20 24.94
N PHE A 803 -16.56 -24.39 24.48
CA PHE A 803 -15.25 -24.27 25.12
C PHE A 803 -15.36 -23.71 26.55
N VAL A 804 -16.08 -22.60 26.76
CA VAL A 804 -16.18 -22.05 28.12
C VAL A 804 -16.94 -22.99 29.06
N LYS A 805 -17.98 -23.69 28.59
CA LYS A 805 -18.69 -24.70 29.40
C LYS A 805 -17.78 -25.86 29.82
N GLN A 806 -16.84 -26.24 28.97
CA GLN A 806 -15.92 -27.32 29.24
C GLN A 806 -14.83 -26.93 30.26
N TYR A 807 -14.32 -25.70 30.19
CA TYR A 807 -13.12 -25.30 30.93
C TYR A 807 -13.35 -24.31 32.06
N ALA A 808 -14.56 -23.76 32.22
CA ALA A 808 -14.87 -22.80 33.28
C ALA A 808 -14.66 -23.35 34.69
N THR A 809 -14.38 -22.45 35.63
CA THR A 809 -14.25 -22.74 37.06
C THR A 809 -15.60 -23.21 37.64
N THR A 810 -16.71 -22.70 37.12
CA THR A 810 -18.08 -23.05 37.54
C THR A 810 -18.97 -23.41 36.35
N PRO A 811 -18.80 -24.61 35.72
CA PRO A 811 -19.56 -25.02 34.53
C PRO A 811 -21.08 -25.07 34.71
N ALA A 812 -21.56 -25.32 35.93
CA ALA A 812 -22.98 -25.40 36.25
C ALA A 812 -23.73 -24.10 35.93
N GLU A 813 -23.12 -22.95 36.24
CA GLU A 813 -23.67 -21.61 35.96
C GLU A 813 -23.72 -21.29 34.46
N LEU A 814 -22.94 -22.01 33.64
CA LEU A 814 -22.94 -21.87 32.17
C LEU A 814 -23.81 -22.91 31.46
N SER A 815 -24.34 -23.91 32.17
CA SER A 815 -25.10 -25.01 31.57
C SER A 815 -26.34 -24.50 30.82
N GLY A 816 -27.03 -23.50 31.39
CA GLY A 816 -28.21 -22.84 30.83
C GLY A 816 -27.96 -21.86 29.69
N LEU A 817 -26.70 -21.44 29.46
CA LEU A 817 -26.37 -20.42 28.46
C LEU A 817 -26.82 -20.85 27.06
N ARG A 818 -27.73 -20.07 26.47
CA ARG A 818 -28.22 -20.23 25.10
C ARG A 818 -27.73 -19.08 24.22
N ILE A 819 -27.26 -19.41 23.03
CA ILE A 819 -26.88 -18.39 22.05
C ILE A 819 -28.14 -17.67 21.55
N LEU A 820 -28.15 -16.34 21.69
CA LEU A 820 -29.20 -15.49 21.14
C LEU A 820 -29.17 -15.61 19.62
N LYS A 821 -30.26 -16.14 19.05
CA LYS A 821 -30.50 -16.15 17.60
C LYS A 821 -31.36 -14.94 17.26
N ASN A 822 -31.04 -14.22 16.18
CA ASN A 822 -31.85 -13.09 15.73
C ASN A 822 -33.27 -13.57 15.38
N GLU A 823 -34.27 -13.15 16.16
CA GLU A 823 -35.67 -13.27 15.81
C GLU A 823 -36.01 -12.23 14.73
N LYS A 824 -35.76 -12.58 13.46
CA LYS A 824 -36.54 -12.18 12.27
C LYS A 824 -35.88 -12.72 11.01
N HIS A 825 -36.17 -13.98 10.72
CA HIS A 825 -36.64 -14.45 9.41
C HIS A 825 -36.99 -15.93 9.56
N GLU A 826 -38.13 -16.19 10.18
CA GLU A 826 -38.78 -17.49 10.08
C GLU A 826 -39.46 -17.55 8.71
N SER A 827 -38.75 -18.06 7.70
CA SER A 827 -39.42 -18.68 6.56
C SER A 827 -39.39 -20.20 6.80
N VAL A 828 -40.52 -20.68 7.30
CA VAL A 828 -41.09 -22.02 7.09
C VAL A 828 -40.15 -23.20 7.35
N LYS A 829 -40.39 -23.89 8.47
CA LYS A 829 -39.92 -25.26 8.72
C LYS A 829 -40.28 -26.18 7.54
N THR A 830 -39.26 -26.76 6.92
CA THR A 830 -39.35 -28.12 6.38
C THR A 830 -38.16 -28.93 6.89
N SER A 831 -38.52 -30.09 7.43
CA SER A 831 -37.70 -31.13 8.03
C SER A 831 -36.46 -31.56 7.24
N GLY A 832 -35.36 -31.76 7.98
CA GLY A 832 -34.29 -32.73 7.77
C GLY A 832 -33.84 -33.08 6.35
N ARG A 833 -32.69 -32.53 5.93
CA ARG A 833 -31.66 -33.17 5.09
C ARG A 833 -30.41 -32.29 5.00
N SER A 834 -29.26 -32.90 4.74
CA SER A 834 -27.90 -32.33 4.79
C SER A 834 -27.71 -31.12 3.88
N VAL A 835 -26.79 -30.24 4.30
CA VAL A 835 -26.37 -28.99 3.63
C VAL A 835 -25.69 -29.23 2.26
N SER A 836 -25.49 -30.48 1.84
CA SER A 836 -24.89 -30.85 0.55
C SER A 836 -25.78 -30.59 -0.67
N ASP A 837 -27.08 -30.33 -0.50
CA ASP A 837 -28.02 -30.45 -1.62
C ASP A 837 -28.56 -29.11 -2.20
N LYS A 838 -28.12 -27.92 -1.75
CA LYS A 838 -28.78 -26.65 -2.15
C LYS A 838 -27.94 -25.43 -2.50
N LEU A 839 -26.67 -25.58 -2.83
CA LEU A 839 -25.90 -24.47 -3.42
C LEU A 839 -25.19 -24.99 -4.66
N ASN A 840 -25.82 -24.80 -5.83
CA ASN A 840 -25.22 -25.07 -7.14
C ASN A 840 -24.15 -24.00 -7.44
N ILE A 841 -23.16 -23.86 -6.56
CA ILE A 841 -22.02 -22.96 -6.73
C ILE A 841 -21.10 -23.64 -7.74
N PRO A 842 -20.78 -23.01 -8.88
CA PRO A 842 -19.93 -23.59 -9.91
C PRO A 842 -18.56 -24.08 -9.43
N VAL A 843 -17.97 -23.37 -8.46
CA VAL A 843 -16.71 -23.75 -7.80
C VAL A 843 -16.82 -23.54 -6.29
N LEU A 844 -16.69 -24.62 -5.53
CA LEU A 844 -16.76 -24.62 -4.07
C LEU A 844 -15.45 -24.09 -3.46
N GLN A 845 -15.52 -23.08 -2.60
CA GLN A 845 -14.34 -22.62 -1.86
C GLN A 845 -14.08 -23.54 -0.66
N ILE A 846 -12.86 -24.05 -0.57
CA ILE A 846 -12.38 -24.95 0.48
C ILE A 846 -11.29 -24.26 1.28
N ASP A 847 -11.24 -24.57 2.57
CA ASP A 847 -10.18 -24.21 3.52
C ASP A 847 -9.64 -25.48 4.20
N ALA A 848 -8.64 -25.34 5.07
CA ALA A 848 -8.04 -26.49 5.74
C ALA A 848 -9.04 -27.27 6.61
N ASP A 849 -10.04 -26.59 7.19
CA ASP A 849 -11.02 -27.18 8.11
C ASP A 849 -12.09 -27.99 7.34
N SER A 850 -12.50 -27.52 6.16
CA SER A 850 -13.46 -28.17 5.27
C SER A 850 -12.85 -29.21 4.33
N PHE A 851 -11.52 -29.26 4.18
CA PHE A 851 -10.84 -30.22 3.30
C PHE A 851 -11.23 -31.68 3.60
N HIS A 852 -11.32 -32.07 4.87
CA HIS A 852 -11.70 -33.44 5.21
C HIS A 852 -13.16 -33.74 4.82
N THR A 853 -14.09 -32.83 5.12
CA THR A 853 -15.52 -33.07 4.89
C THR A 853 -15.92 -32.93 3.42
N GLU A 854 -15.38 -31.94 2.72
CA GLU A 854 -15.78 -31.57 1.36
C GLU A 854 -14.90 -32.20 0.27
N VAL A 855 -13.69 -32.66 0.61
CA VAL A 855 -12.77 -33.29 -0.36
C VAL A 855 -12.61 -34.79 -0.07
N LEU A 856 -12.22 -35.17 1.16
CA LEU A 856 -11.93 -36.57 1.48
C LEU A 856 -13.19 -37.41 1.75
N ALA A 857 -14.20 -36.84 2.42
CA ALA A 857 -15.46 -37.50 2.74
C ALA A 857 -16.58 -37.19 1.73
N SER A 858 -16.25 -36.55 0.61
CA SER A 858 -17.21 -36.28 -0.47
C SER A 858 -17.79 -37.58 -1.03
N ASN A 859 -19.10 -37.60 -1.26
CA ASN A 859 -19.79 -38.69 -1.94
C ASN A 859 -19.72 -38.61 -3.47
N LYS A 860 -18.94 -37.66 -4.00
CA LYS A 860 -18.68 -37.38 -5.41
C LYS A 860 -17.17 -37.32 -5.64
N ASP A 861 -16.73 -37.45 -6.88
CA ASP A 861 -15.34 -37.12 -7.23
C ASP A 861 -15.09 -35.62 -7.00
N VAL A 862 -13.87 -35.22 -6.64
CA VAL A 862 -13.53 -33.82 -6.33
C VAL A 862 -12.34 -33.36 -7.14
N LEU A 863 -12.51 -32.31 -7.95
CA LEU A 863 -11.42 -31.58 -8.59
C LEU A 863 -11.09 -30.37 -7.72
N LEU A 864 -9.91 -30.33 -7.10
CA LEU A 864 -9.47 -29.26 -6.22
C LEU A 864 -8.31 -28.46 -6.84
N MET A 865 -8.46 -27.14 -7.00
CA MET A 865 -7.37 -26.22 -7.29
C MET A 865 -6.82 -25.58 -6.02
N VAL A 866 -5.57 -25.86 -5.68
CA VAL A 866 -4.83 -25.12 -4.66
C VAL A 866 -4.06 -23.96 -5.29
N TYR A 867 -4.39 -22.73 -4.90
CA TYR A 867 -3.86 -21.50 -5.50
C TYR A 867 -3.17 -20.57 -4.48
N ALA A 868 -2.51 -19.53 -5.00
CA ALA A 868 -1.94 -18.42 -4.23
C ALA A 868 -2.40 -17.08 -4.82
N PRO A 869 -2.91 -16.11 -4.03
CA PRO A 869 -3.53 -14.88 -4.54
C PRO A 869 -2.57 -13.97 -5.31
N TRP A 870 -1.28 -14.04 -4.96
CA TRP A 870 -0.22 -13.26 -5.59
C TRP A 870 0.38 -13.95 -6.83
N CYS A 871 0.08 -15.22 -7.07
CA CYS A 871 0.70 -15.99 -8.16
C CYS A 871 0.09 -15.62 -9.52
N GLY A 872 0.93 -15.14 -10.45
CA GLY A 872 0.52 -14.81 -11.81
C GLY A 872 -0.05 -15.99 -12.60
N HIS A 873 0.41 -17.21 -12.34
CA HIS A 873 -0.14 -18.42 -12.97
C HIS A 873 -1.52 -18.80 -12.43
N CYS A 874 -1.77 -18.58 -11.13
CA CYS A 874 -3.09 -18.77 -10.53
C CYS A 874 -4.10 -17.79 -11.11
N LYS A 875 -3.74 -16.50 -11.20
CA LYS A 875 -4.61 -15.46 -11.78
C LYS A 875 -4.99 -15.75 -13.24
N LYS A 876 -4.11 -16.41 -14.00
CA LYS A 876 -4.41 -16.82 -15.38
C LYS A 876 -5.32 -18.05 -15.46
N LEU A 877 -5.20 -18.99 -14.51
CA LEU A 877 -6.01 -20.23 -14.50
C LEU A 877 -7.38 -20.02 -13.85
N ASP A 878 -7.52 -19.15 -12.85
CA ASP A 878 -8.76 -18.90 -12.11
C ASP A 878 -9.98 -18.65 -13.03
N PRO A 879 -9.95 -17.76 -14.04
CA PRO A 879 -11.10 -17.58 -14.93
C PRO A 879 -11.45 -18.84 -15.74
N VAL A 880 -10.45 -19.63 -16.17
CA VAL A 880 -10.65 -20.89 -16.90
C VAL A 880 -11.24 -21.96 -15.98
N TYR A 881 -10.82 -21.97 -14.71
CA TYR A 881 -11.27 -22.92 -13.70
C TYR A 881 -12.71 -22.64 -13.26
N GLU A 882 -13.08 -21.36 -13.12
CA GLU A 882 -14.47 -20.92 -12.87
C GLU A 882 -15.39 -21.27 -14.03
N GLU A 883 -14.93 -21.06 -15.28
CA GLU A 883 -15.69 -21.43 -16.47
C GLU A 883 -15.89 -22.94 -16.60
N PHE A 884 -14.87 -23.74 -16.27
CA PHE A 884 -14.99 -25.20 -16.18
C PHE A 884 -15.98 -25.62 -15.08
N GLY A 885 -15.91 -25.03 -13.89
CA GLY A 885 -16.86 -25.28 -12.81
C GLY A 885 -18.30 -25.01 -13.22
N LYS A 886 -18.52 -23.94 -14.00
CA LYS A 886 -19.83 -23.61 -14.58
C LYS A 886 -20.31 -24.69 -15.55
N LEU A 887 -19.48 -25.10 -16.50
CA LEU A 887 -19.82 -26.19 -17.44
C LEU A 887 -20.13 -27.51 -16.72
N ALA A 888 -19.37 -27.85 -15.68
CA ALA A 888 -19.62 -29.02 -14.86
C ALA A 888 -20.95 -28.93 -14.10
N SER A 889 -21.31 -27.74 -13.59
CA SER A 889 -22.59 -27.53 -12.90
C SER A 889 -23.81 -27.57 -13.82
N GLU A 890 -23.63 -27.24 -15.11
CA GLU A 890 -24.68 -27.25 -16.15
C GLU A 890 -24.87 -28.64 -16.78
N SER A 891 -23.84 -29.50 -16.73
CA SER A 891 -23.95 -30.89 -17.14
C SER A 891 -24.71 -31.72 -16.10
N LYS A 892 -25.77 -32.41 -16.54
CA LYS A 892 -26.57 -33.29 -15.67
C LYS A 892 -25.75 -34.43 -15.05
N SER A 893 -24.81 -35.02 -15.80
CA SER A 893 -23.96 -36.09 -15.29
C SER A 893 -22.85 -35.59 -14.37
N ALA A 894 -22.25 -34.43 -14.67
CA ALA A 894 -21.16 -33.90 -13.86
C ALA A 894 -21.67 -33.26 -12.57
N SER A 895 -22.79 -32.53 -12.58
CA SER A 895 -23.36 -31.94 -11.35
C SER A 895 -23.77 -33.00 -10.32
N GLN A 896 -24.07 -34.23 -10.76
CA GLN A 896 -24.40 -35.36 -9.89
C GLN A 896 -23.19 -36.14 -9.36
N ALA A 897 -22.06 -36.11 -10.07
CA ALA A 897 -20.91 -37.00 -9.80
C ALA A 897 -19.59 -36.28 -9.50
N LEU A 898 -19.51 -34.95 -9.69
CA LEU A 898 -18.29 -34.15 -9.54
C LEU A 898 -18.53 -32.91 -8.68
N VAL A 899 -17.60 -32.63 -7.77
CA VAL A 899 -17.43 -31.34 -7.09
C VAL A 899 -16.21 -30.65 -7.67
N VAL A 900 -16.37 -29.39 -8.10
CA VAL A 900 -15.24 -28.54 -8.50
C VAL A 900 -14.98 -27.57 -7.35
N ALA A 901 -13.75 -27.51 -6.88
CA ALA A 901 -13.38 -26.83 -5.65
C ALA A 901 -12.06 -26.05 -5.79
N LYS A 902 -11.87 -24.99 -4.99
CA LYS A 902 -10.59 -24.28 -4.91
C LYS A 902 -10.25 -23.89 -3.48
N MET A 903 -8.95 -23.90 -3.16
CA MET A 903 -8.40 -23.60 -1.84
C MET A 903 -7.19 -22.68 -1.97
N ASP A 904 -7.10 -21.67 -1.10
CA ASP A 904 -5.88 -20.85 -1.00
C ASP A 904 -4.82 -21.60 -0.18
N GLY A 905 -3.80 -22.15 -0.83
CA GLY A 905 -2.74 -22.89 -0.15
C GLY A 905 -1.67 -22.02 0.50
N THR A 906 -1.77 -20.69 0.40
CA THR A 906 -0.93 -19.76 1.17
C THR A 906 -1.47 -19.51 2.57
N GLU A 907 -2.79 -19.67 2.72
CA GLU A 907 -3.52 -19.48 3.98
C GLU A 907 -3.93 -20.81 4.63
N ASN A 908 -4.02 -21.89 3.85
CA ASN A 908 -4.49 -23.21 4.29
C ASN A 908 -3.40 -24.27 4.14
N LYS A 909 -2.83 -24.74 5.25
CA LYS A 909 -1.90 -25.87 5.28
C LYS A 909 -2.67 -27.16 5.57
N LEU A 910 -2.59 -28.12 4.66
CA LEU A 910 -3.15 -29.43 4.88
C LEU A 910 -2.26 -30.23 5.85
N PRO A 911 -2.85 -30.99 6.78
CA PRO A 911 -2.14 -31.55 7.93
C PRO A 911 -1.22 -32.73 7.60
N ASP A 912 -1.40 -33.36 6.44
CA ASP A 912 -0.64 -34.55 6.01
C ASP A 912 0.39 -34.20 4.93
N GLU A 913 1.60 -34.75 5.03
CA GLU A 913 2.71 -34.51 4.09
C GLU A 913 2.38 -34.98 2.67
N LYS A 914 1.51 -35.98 2.49
CA LYS A 914 1.04 -36.41 1.16
C LYS A 914 0.22 -35.34 0.42
N TYR A 915 -0.31 -34.35 1.14
CA TYR A 915 -1.01 -33.18 0.60
C TYR A 915 -0.14 -31.92 0.60
N LYS A 916 1.19 -32.09 0.61
CA LYS A 916 2.10 -30.96 0.53
C LYS A 916 2.14 -30.36 -0.86
N VAL A 917 1.68 -29.11 -0.96
CA VAL A 917 1.72 -28.34 -2.19
C VAL A 917 3.09 -27.70 -2.34
N THR A 918 3.85 -28.11 -3.36
CA THR A 918 5.20 -27.62 -3.66
C THR A 918 5.24 -26.45 -4.63
N GLY A 919 4.09 -26.04 -5.17
CA GLY A 919 3.97 -24.89 -6.07
C GLY A 919 2.53 -24.58 -6.48
N PHE A 920 2.31 -23.37 -7.00
CA PHE A 920 0.97 -22.87 -7.34
C PHE A 920 0.83 -22.48 -8.83
N PRO A 921 -0.33 -22.71 -9.46
CA PRO A 921 -1.45 -23.52 -8.96
C PRO A 921 -1.12 -25.02 -9.02
N THR A 922 -1.63 -25.78 -8.07
CA THR A 922 -1.67 -27.24 -8.10
C THR A 922 -3.13 -27.68 -8.23
N VAL A 923 -3.43 -28.56 -9.18
CA VAL A 923 -4.78 -29.11 -9.36
C VAL A 923 -4.73 -30.62 -9.09
N TRP A 924 -5.61 -31.08 -8.21
CA TRP A 924 -5.74 -32.46 -7.79
C TRP A 924 -7.13 -33.00 -8.08
N PHE A 925 -7.20 -34.29 -8.38
CA PHE A 925 -8.45 -35.03 -8.54
C PHE A 925 -8.51 -36.13 -7.49
N PHE A 926 -9.56 -36.12 -6.68
CA PHE A 926 -9.87 -37.12 -5.67
C PHE A 926 -11.02 -37.97 -6.18
N LYS A 927 -10.82 -39.28 -6.28
CA LYS A 927 -11.90 -40.22 -6.59
C LYS A 927 -12.78 -40.38 -5.36
N ASN A 928 -14.08 -40.51 -5.55
CA ASN A 928 -15.01 -40.84 -4.48
C ASN A 928 -14.51 -42.08 -3.69
N GLY A 929 -14.39 -41.92 -2.37
CA GLY A 929 -13.87 -42.97 -1.47
C GLY A 929 -12.35 -43.16 -1.49
N SER A 930 -11.58 -42.26 -2.13
CA SER A 930 -10.12 -42.30 -2.13
C SER A 930 -9.52 -41.01 -1.53
N ASP A 931 -8.55 -41.18 -0.65
CA ASP A 931 -7.80 -40.09 -0.04
C ASP A 931 -6.52 -39.73 -0.81
N THR A 932 -6.26 -40.41 -1.94
CA THR A 932 -5.03 -40.28 -2.73
C THR A 932 -5.29 -39.41 -3.96
N PRO A 933 -4.68 -38.21 -4.05
CA PRO A 933 -4.94 -37.29 -5.14
C PRO A 933 -4.18 -37.69 -6.41
N ILE A 934 -4.84 -37.52 -7.56
CA ILE A 934 -4.21 -37.61 -8.87
C ILE A 934 -3.88 -36.19 -9.33
N LYS A 935 -2.60 -35.93 -9.61
CA LYS A 935 -2.16 -34.59 -10.02
C LYS A 935 -2.42 -34.35 -11.50
N PHE A 936 -3.03 -33.21 -11.80
CA PHE A 936 -3.24 -32.75 -13.17
C PHE A 936 -1.92 -32.23 -13.78
N MET A 937 -1.52 -32.82 -14.92
CA MET A 937 -0.31 -32.43 -15.67
C MET A 937 -0.64 -32.01 -17.13
N GLY A 938 -1.93 -31.82 -17.46
CA GLY A 938 -2.39 -31.41 -18.78
C GLY A 938 -2.35 -29.89 -19.03
N GLU A 939 -2.82 -29.48 -20.21
CA GLU A 939 -2.94 -28.06 -20.56
C GLU A 939 -3.99 -27.36 -19.70
N ARG A 940 -3.68 -26.14 -19.23
CA ARG A 940 -4.54 -25.33 -18.37
C ARG A 940 -5.66 -24.62 -19.15
N THR A 941 -6.41 -25.40 -19.92
CA THR A 941 -7.55 -25.01 -20.76
C THR A 941 -8.80 -25.77 -20.31
N ILE A 942 -9.99 -25.32 -20.75
CA ILE A 942 -11.26 -25.99 -20.45
C ILE A 942 -11.24 -27.44 -20.97
N GLN A 943 -10.71 -27.65 -22.17
CA GLN A 943 -10.57 -28.96 -22.79
C GLN A 943 -9.64 -29.85 -21.99
N GLY A 944 -8.48 -29.33 -21.55
CA GLY A 944 -7.53 -30.09 -20.74
C GLY A 944 -8.12 -30.53 -19.39
N LEU A 945 -8.87 -29.64 -18.72
CA LEU A 945 -9.58 -29.97 -17.48
C LEU A 945 -10.71 -30.99 -17.73
N ALA A 946 -11.51 -30.78 -18.77
CA ALA A 946 -12.62 -31.68 -19.11
C ALA A 946 -12.15 -33.08 -19.48
N SER A 947 -11.16 -33.22 -20.35
CA SER A 947 -10.58 -34.51 -20.72
C SER A 947 -9.95 -35.22 -19.52
N PHE A 948 -9.25 -34.50 -18.66
CA PHE A 948 -8.68 -35.07 -17.45
C PHE A 948 -9.75 -35.58 -16.49
N VAL A 949 -10.78 -34.78 -16.20
CA VAL A 949 -11.88 -35.19 -15.34
C VAL A 949 -12.62 -36.37 -15.95
N GLN A 950 -12.95 -36.36 -17.25
CA GLN A 950 -13.62 -37.48 -17.94
C GLN A 950 -12.79 -38.78 -17.95
N GLN A 951 -11.47 -38.67 -17.96
CA GLN A 951 -10.56 -39.82 -17.92
C GLN A 951 -10.43 -40.39 -16.49
N GLN A 952 -10.44 -39.53 -15.47
CA GLN A 952 -10.22 -39.94 -14.08
C GLN A 952 -11.50 -40.22 -13.30
N SER A 953 -12.65 -39.76 -13.78
CA SER A 953 -13.92 -39.89 -13.08
C SER A 953 -14.34 -41.33 -12.87
N THR A 954 -14.94 -41.59 -11.71
CA THR A 954 -15.49 -42.90 -11.34
C THR A 954 -16.80 -43.21 -12.10
N MET A 955 -17.45 -42.17 -12.64
CA MET A 955 -18.63 -42.27 -13.50
C MET A 955 -18.36 -41.64 -14.88
N LYS A 956 -19.08 -42.07 -15.91
CA LYS A 956 -19.00 -41.45 -17.24
C LYS A 956 -19.66 -40.07 -17.23
N LEU A 957 -18.89 -39.02 -17.54
CA LEU A 957 -19.37 -37.63 -17.55
C LEU A 957 -19.53 -37.09 -18.98
N GLU A 958 -20.72 -36.61 -19.31
CA GLU A 958 -21.04 -35.93 -20.56
C GLU A 958 -21.03 -34.41 -20.32
N MET A 959 -19.99 -33.72 -20.79
CA MET A 959 -19.86 -32.26 -20.70
C MET A 959 -19.80 -31.68 -22.13
N ASP A 960 -20.55 -30.61 -22.38
CA ASP A 960 -20.53 -29.92 -23.67
C ASP A 960 -19.33 -28.95 -23.72
N VAL A 961 -18.23 -29.41 -24.30
CA VAL A 961 -16.96 -28.68 -24.32
C VAL A 961 -16.80 -27.95 -25.66
N PRO A 962 -16.56 -26.62 -25.68
CA PRO A 962 -16.35 -25.86 -26.92
C PRO A 962 -15.19 -26.42 -27.76
N VAL A 963 -15.41 -26.64 -29.07
CA VAL A 963 -14.45 -27.32 -29.96
C VAL A 963 -13.30 -26.41 -30.40
N ALA A 964 -12.07 -26.78 -30.03
CA ALA A 964 -10.81 -26.45 -30.73
C ALA A 964 -9.76 -27.57 -30.49
N SER A 965 -8.88 -27.80 -31.47
CA SER A 965 -8.03 -28.99 -31.66
C SER A 965 -7.06 -29.36 -30.51
N ALA A 966 -6.99 -30.66 -30.17
CA ALA A 966 -6.31 -31.26 -29.02
C ALA A 966 -4.77 -31.41 -29.13
N PRO A 967 -4.09 -31.48 -27.96
CA PRO A 967 -3.25 -32.63 -27.62
C PRO A 967 -3.56 -33.23 -26.22
N GLU A 968 -3.17 -34.51 -26.03
CA GLU A 968 -3.48 -35.35 -24.86
C GLU A 968 -2.91 -34.83 -23.52
N ALA A 969 -3.72 -34.91 -22.46
CA ALA A 969 -3.28 -34.66 -21.08
C ALA A 969 -2.59 -35.90 -20.48
N THR A 970 -1.43 -35.70 -19.86
CA THR A 970 -0.75 -36.74 -19.07
C THR A 970 -1.14 -36.62 -17.60
N SER A 971 -1.14 -37.72 -16.87
CA SER A 971 -1.39 -37.76 -15.42
C SER A 971 -0.31 -38.61 -14.74
N GLN A 972 -0.03 -38.30 -13.47
CA GLN A 972 0.84 -39.11 -12.62
C GLN A 972 0.18 -39.30 -11.24
N PRO A 973 0.15 -40.53 -10.71
CA PRO A 973 -0.19 -40.74 -9.31
C PRO A 973 0.89 -40.12 -8.41
N VAL A 974 0.46 -39.48 -7.33
CA VAL A 974 1.38 -39.01 -6.29
C VAL A 974 1.88 -40.25 -5.53
N PRO A 975 3.20 -40.47 -5.40
CA PRO A 975 3.73 -41.58 -4.59
C PRO A 975 3.21 -41.49 -3.16
N ALA A 976 2.84 -42.64 -2.59
CA ALA A 976 2.30 -42.76 -1.23
C ALA A 976 3.28 -42.28 -0.15
#